data_AF-A0A7D5NEK0-F1
#
_entry.id   AF-A0A7D5NEK0-F1
#
_cell.length_a   1.000
_cell.length_b   1.000
_cell.length_c   1.000
_cell.angle_alpha   90.00
_cell.angle_beta   90.00
_cell.angle_gamma   90.00
#
_symmetry.space_group_name_H-M   'P 1'
#
loop_
_entity.id
_entity.type
_entity.pdbx_description
1 polymer ?
#
loop_
_entity_poly.entity_id
_entity_poly.type
_entity_poly.pdbx_seq_one_letter_code
_entity_poly.pdbx_strand_id
1 'polypeptide(L)'
;MPTADAIDAPPVIRSRLQKLGLHRRDDLVLHLPLRYEDETRVTTIADAPCGMPVQVEARIIDLSVRPAPRRQLLVRVCDAHADDGVLDLRFLSFYGSQQRALENARECGYKLRLFGEIRAGFLGPEMVHPRYRILADDEKLPDSLTPVYPTTAGLSQASLRRLITRALHNADLAELLDLDWCNRHSLLPFGTAVTLLHAPPPEASDVALQTRSHPAWRRIKFDELLAQQLSLRRAYLARRRKGAPVLASAGRLGRRFEASLPFALTGAQRRVVAEIAGDLAAPYPMQRLLQGDVGCGKTIVAALAACQAIEAGYQAAFMAPTEILAEQHFLKLQAWLEPLGVEVVWLTGSLRKSVKQAKQLQAATTAQLIVGTHALIQESIDFARLGLVIVDEQHRFGVVQRLELRRKGGNPHQLMMSATPIPRTLAMSYYADLDVSVIDEMPPGRLPIRTRLFSDSRREQVIAAVRAVVAGGRQAYWVCPLVEESAKLELQAALETCAALSAELPDLRIGLVHGRLRGDEKAAVMAAFVAGGIDVLVATTVIEVGVDVANATLMVIEHAERFGLSQLHQLRGRVGRGRDDSVCVLLYQQPLSPTARARLKIIFENTDGFEIARQDLHLRGPGEFVGSRQSGVPMLRYADLEGDADLVELAQALAVHLLHTDPMCARRHLRRWLGNREELLKA
;
A
#
# COMPACT_ATOMS: atom_id res chain seq x y z
N MET A 1 -15.20 7.63 34.34
CA MET A 1 -16.25 8.31 33.55
C MET A 1 -15.89 8.24 32.07
N PRO A 2 -16.81 7.95 31.14
CA PRO A 2 -16.51 8.05 29.72
C PRO A 2 -16.13 9.50 29.40
N THR A 3 -15.07 9.71 28.61
CA THR A 3 -14.76 11.02 28.01
C THR A 3 -15.99 11.53 27.25
N ALA A 4 -16.20 12.85 27.17
CA ALA A 4 -17.40 13.45 26.56
C ALA A 4 -17.72 12.93 25.13
N ASP A 5 -16.70 12.45 24.42
CA ASP A 5 -16.81 11.95 23.04
C ASP A 5 -17.07 10.43 22.92
N ALA A 6 -17.19 9.70 24.04
CA ALA A 6 -17.35 8.24 24.03
C ALA A 6 -18.73 7.77 23.52
N ILE A 7 -18.73 6.62 22.84
CA ILE A 7 -19.95 5.97 22.36
C ILE A 7 -20.74 5.39 23.54
N ASP A 8 -22.01 5.80 23.65
CA ASP A 8 -22.94 5.29 24.64
C ASP A 8 -23.52 3.94 24.19
N ALA A 9 -22.79 2.88 24.52
CA ALA A 9 -23.14 1.49 24.25
C ALA A 9 -22.54 0.56 25.34
N PRO A 10 -23.16 -0.63 25.57
CA PRO A 10 -22.62 -1.63 26.49
C PRO A 10 -21.16 -2.01 26.17
N PRO A 11 -20.34 -2.41 27.17
CA PRO A 11 -18.91 -2.69 26.98
C PRO A 11 -18.60 -3.70 25.86
N VAL A 12 -19.43 -4.73 25.73
CA VAL A 12 -19.30 -5.76 24.68
C VAL A 12 -19.50 -5.16 23.28
N ILE A 13 -20.50 -4.30 23.11
CA ILE A 13 -20.76 -3.61 21.84
C ILE A 13 -19.64 -2.63 21.55
N ARG A 14 -19.16 -1.89 22.56
CA ARG A 14 -18.03 -0.97 22.40
C ARG A 14 -16.75 -1.67 21.93
N SER A 15 -16.42 -2.84 22.49
CA SER A 15 -15.27 -3.64 22.05
C SER A 15 -15.41 -4.07 20.58
N ARG A 16 -16.61 -4.40 20.12
CA ARG A 16 -16.88 -4.74 18.71
C ARG A 16 -16.77 -3.52 17.79
N LEU A 17 -17.27 -2.36 18.21
CA LEU A 17 -17.11 -1.09 17.49
C LEU A 17 -15.64 -0.68 17.36
N GLN A 18 -14.82 -0.92 18.39
CA GLN A 18 -13.38 -0.68 18.33
C GLN A 18 -12.68 -1.55 17.29
N LYS A 19 -13.14 -2.79 17.06
CA LYS A 19 -12.63 -3.63 15.96
C LYS A 19 -12.93 -3.07 14.57
N LEU A 20 -13.99 -2.27 14.45
CA LEU A 20 -14.32 -1.49 13.24
C LEU A 20 -13.58 -0.14 13.19
N GLY A 21 -12.73 0.17 14.17
CA GLY A 21 -12.05 1.46 14.28
C GLY A 21 -12.95 2.61 14.70
N LEU A 22 -14.11 2.32 15.31
CA LEU A 22 -15.09 3.29 15.79
C LEU A 22 -14.94 3.50 17.30
N HIS A 23 -14.40 4.64 17.71
CA HIS A 23 -14.11 4.94 19.12
C HIS A 23 -14.96 6.10 19.66
N ARG A 24 -15.36 7.01 18.79
CA ARG A 24 -16.04 8.27 19.10
C ARG A 24 -17.41 8.35 18.45
N ARG A 25 -18.25 9.27 18.93
CA ARG A 25 -19.56 9.55 18.32
C ARG A 25 -19.43 10.03 16.87
N ASP A 26 -18.48 10.91 16.59
CA ASP A 26 -18.20 11.38 15.22
C ASP A 26 -17.79 10.24 14.28
N ASP A 27 -17.12 9.20 14.81
CA ASP A 27 -16.76 8.04 14.00
C ASP A 27 -18.01 7.28 13.53
N LEU A 28 -19.11 7.28 14.31
CA LEU A 28 -20.40 6.69 13.92
C LEU A 28 -21.11 7.52 12.84
N VAL A 29 -21.02 8.85 12.93
CA VAL A 29 -21.55 9.78 11.92
C VAL A 29 -20.81 9.63 10.59
N LEU A 30 -19.51 9.32 10.64
CA LEU A 30 -18.68 9.06 9.46
C LEU A 30 -18.57 7.56 9.14
N HIS A 31 -19.42 6.70 9.70
CA HIS A 31 -19.50 5.28 9.36
C HIS A 31 -20.59 5.08 8.32
N LEU A 32 -20.25 5.30 7.05
CA LEU A 32 -21.21 5.38 5.96
C LEU A 32 -21.60 3.98 5.43
N PRO A 33 -22.79 3.85 4.80
CA PRO A 33 -23.26 2.56 4.28
C PRO A 33 -22.39 2.02 3.13
N LEU A 34 -22.31 0.68 3.03
CA LEU A 34 -21.70 -0.02 1.89
C LEU A 34 -22.64 -0.08 0.69
N ARG A 35 -23.94 -0.26 0.97
CA ARG A 35 -25.01 -0.37 0.00
C ARG A 35 -26.34 0.00 0.66
N TYR A 36 -27.38 0.07 -0.16
CA TYR A 36 -28.73 0.38 0.27
C TYR A 36 -29.66 -0.75 -0.15
N GLU A 37 -30.69 -0.99 0.65
CA GLU A 37 -31.78 -1.93 0.38
C GLU A 37 -33.05 -1.11 0.19
N ASP A 38 -33.76 -1.29 -0.91
CA ASP A 38 -35.05 -0.63 -1.11
C ASP A 38 -36.14 -1.39 -0.34
N GLU A 39 -36.40 -0.93 0.88
CA GLU A 39 -37.52 -1.37 1.71
C GLU A 39 -38.70 -0.37 1.63
N THR A 40 -38.65 0.63 0.74
CA THR A 40 -39.61 1.76 0.69
C THR A 40 -40.90 1.44 -0.06
N ARG A 41 -40.89 0.38 -0.86
CA ARG A 41 -42.01 -0.07 -1.69
C ARG A 41 -42.28 -1.55 -1.44
N VAL A 42 -43.51 -1.96 -1.71
CA VAL A 42 -43.92 -3.37 -1.72
C VAL A 42 -44.24 -3.73 -3.16
N THR A 43 -43.61 -4.77 -3.67
CA THR A 43 -43.88 -5.34 -4.98
C THR A 43 -44.81 -6.54 -4.81
N THR A 44 -45.71 -6.74 -5.77
CA THR A 44 -46.52 -7.96 -5.81
C THR A 44 -45.62 -9.16 -6.11
N ILE A 45 -46.03 -10.37 -5.71
CA ILE A 45 -45.27 -11.58 -6.01
C ILE A 45 -45.18 -11.82 -7.53
N ALA A 46 -46.23 -11.47 -8.29
CA ALA A 46 -46.28 -11.64 -9.74
C ALA A 46 -45.35 -10.70 -10.51
N ASP A 47 -45.24 -9.44 -10.07
CA ASP A 47 -44.42 -8.42 -10.77
C ASP A 47 -42.97 -8.36 -10.27
N ALA A 48 -42.63 -9.18 -9.27
CA ALA A 48 -41.31 -9.16 -8.66
C ALA A 48 -40.23 -9.69 -9.62
N PRO A 49 -39.19 -8.90 -9.95
CA PRO A 49 -38.10 -9.35 -10.80
C PRO A 49 -37.29 -10.49 -10.17
N CYS A 50 -37.06 -11.56 -10.94
CA CYS A 50 -36.20 -12.67 -10.53
C CYS A 50 -34.73 -12.21 -10.40
N GLY A 51 -34.06 -12.70 -9.36
CA GLY A 51 -32.63 -12.46 -9.15
C GLY A 51 -32.29 -11.11 -8.50
N MET A 52 -33.28 -10.29 -8.15
CA MET A 52 -33.08 -9.02 -7.43
C MET A 52 -33.73 -9.09 -6.03
N PRO A 53 -33.12 -8.42 -5.02
CA PRO A 53 -33.75 -8.31 -3.71
C PRO A 53 -34.98 -7.42 -3.78
N VAL A 54 -36.12 -7.94 -3.35
CA VAL A 54 -37.41 -7.25 -3.36
C VAL A 54 -38.11 -7.37 -2.02
N GLN A 55 -38.98 -6.42 -1.72
CA GLN A 55 -39.88 -6.50 -0.58
C GLN A 55 -41.28 -6.87 -1.05
N VAL A 56 -41.84 -7.94 -0.48
CA VAL A 56 -43.20 -8.42 -0.79
C VAL A 56 -44.00 -8.59 0.50
N GLU A 57 -45.31 -8.39 0.43
CA GLU A 57 -46.23 -8.69 1.53
C GLU A 57 -47.07 -9.90 1.18
N ALA A 58 -47.10 -10.88 2.08
CA ALA A 58 -47.70 -12.17 1.80
C ALA A 58 -48.40 -12.76 3.03
N ARG A 59 -49.38 -13.65 2.81
CA ARG A 59 -50.04 -14.44 3.86
C ARG A 59 -49.63 -15.89 3.76
N ILE A 60 -49.52 -16.57 4.90
CA ILE A 60 -49.12 -17.99 4.93
C ILE A 60 -50.30 -18.86 4.52
N ILE A 61 -50.14 -19.62 3.44
CA ILE A 61 -51.10 -20.62 2.98
C ILE A 61 -50.82 -21.96 3.67
N ASP A 62 -49.56 -22.38 3.63
CA ASP A 62 -49.12 -23.67 4.12
C ASP A 62 -47.73 -23.59 4.78
N LEU A 63 -47.52 -24.47 5.75
CA LEU A 63 -46.26 -24.61 6.47
C LEU A 63 -45.98 -26.09 6.67
N SER A 64 -44.85 -26.57 6.17
CA SER A 64 -44.43 -27.96 6.29
C SER A 64 -42.93 -28.09 6.56
N VAL A 65 -42.57 -29.08 7.38
CA VAL A 65 -41.17 -29.44 7.63
C VAL A 65 -40.85 -30.70 6.84
N ARG A 66 -39.92 -30.61 5.87
CA ARG A 66 -39.47 -31.78 5.11
C ARG A 66 -38.23 -32.39 5.79
N PRO A 67 -38.26 -33.69 6.16
CA PRO A 67 -37.18 -34.31 6.92
C PRO A 67 -35.95 -34.76 6.09
N ALA A 68 -36.04 -34.91 4.76
CA ALA A 68 -34.97 -35.46 3.92
C ALA A 68 -34.78 -34.72 2.58
N PRO A 69 -33.57 -34.70 1.98
CA PRO A 69 -32.28 -35.22 2.49
C PRO A 69 -31.60 -34.32 3.55
N ARG A 70 -32.12 -33.10 3.77
CA ARG A 70 -31.80 -32.23 4.92
C ARG A 70 -33.10 -31.64 5.47
N ARG A 71 -33.22 -31.56 6.80
CA ARG A 71 -34.39 -30.98 7.47
C ARG A 71 -34.54 -29.52 7.05
N GLN A 72 -35.64 -29.17 6.41
CA GLN A 72 -35.92 -27.81 5.95
C GLN A 72 -37.37 -27.43 6.26
N LEU A 73 -37.59 -26.16 6.58
CA LEU A 73 -38.92 -25.57 6.74
C LEU A 73 -39.31 -24.92 5.41
N LEU A 74 -40.44 -25.35 4.87
CA LEU A 74 -41.06 -24.78 3.69
C LEU A 74 -42.33 -24.04 4.13
N VAL A 75 -42.43 -22.78 3.74
CA VAL A 75 -43.60 -21.94 4.01
C VAL A 75 -44.11 -21.43 2.67
N ARG A 76 -45.31 -21.86 2.29
CA ARG A 76 -45.96 -21.39 1.07
C ARG A 76 -46.80 -20.16 1.41
N VAL A 77 -46.58 -19.09 0.68
CA VAL A 77 -47.28 -17.81 0.88
C VAL A 77 -47.97 -17.35 -0.39
N CYS A 78 -49.11 -16.66 -0.28
CA CYS A 78 -49.74 -15.93 -1.37
C CYS A 78 -49.62 -14.42 -1.12
N ASP A 79 -49.76 -13.63 -2.17
CA ASP A 79 -49.73 -12.18 -2.06
C ASP A 79 -50.83 -11.68 -1.10
N ALA A 80 -50.51 -10.65 -0.31
CA ALA A 80 -51.43 -10.13 0.71
C ALA A 80 -52.49 -9.19 0.14
N HIS A 81 -52.24 -8.62 -1.05
CA HIS A 81 -53.03 -7.59 -1.72
C HIS A 81 -53.67 -8.06 -3.02
N ALA A 82 -53.24 -9.20 -3.56
CA ALA A 82 -53.83 -9.82 -4.74
C ALA A 82 -53.84 -11.35 -4.61
N ASP A 83 -54.80 -12.03 -5.24
CA ASP A 83 -54.89 -13.50 -5.21
C ASP A 83 -54.04 -14.17 -6.32
N ASP A 84 -53.25 -13.39 -7.06
CA ASP A 84 -52.37 -13.84 -8.15
C ASP A 84 -50.89 -13.80 -7.74
N GLY A 85 -50.39 -14.93 -7.24
CA GLY A 85 -48.96 -15.11 -6.98
C GLY A 85 -48.71 -15.98 -5.76
N VAL A 86 -47.96 -17.06 -5.95
CA VAL A 86 -47.55 -17.99 -4.89
C VAL A 86 -46.04 -17.98 -4.82
N LEU A 87 -45.49 -17.90 -3.61
CA LEU A 87 -44.06 -17.91 -3.35
C LEU A 87 -43.74 -18.96 -2.28
N ASP A 88 -42.73 -19.79 -2.53
CA ASP A 88 -42.25 -20.76 -1.54
C ASP A 88 -41.03 -20.20 -0.78
N LEU A 89 -41.16 -20.02 0.54
CA LEU A 89 -40.05 -19.63 1.41
C LEU A 89 -39.36 -20.89 1.94
N ARG A 90 -38.04 -20.99 1.74
CA ARG A 90 -37.23 -22.12 2.18
C ARG A 90 -36.23 -21.71 3.24
N PHE A 91 -36.31 -22.35 4.41
CA PHE A 91 -35.32 -22.21 5.47
C PHE A 91 -34.56 -23.53 5.65
N LEU A 92 -33.28 -23.54 5.27
CA LEU A 92 -32.38 -24.70 5.40
C LEU A 92 -31.88 -24.87 6.84
N SER A 93 -31.95 -23.80 7.63
CA SER A 93 -31.69 -23.79 9.07
C SER A 93 -32.78 -22.97 9.77
N PHE A 94 -33.45 -23.56 10.75
CA PHE A 94 -34.51 -22.90 11.50
C PHE A 94 -34.56 -23.42 12.93
N TYR A 95 -35.11 -22.60 13.82
CA TYR A 95 -35.31 -22.94 15.22
C TYR A 95 -36.79 -23.27 15.48
N GLY A 96 -37.07 -24.07 16.52
CA GLY A 96 -38.46 -24.40 16.88
C GLY A 96 -39.30 -23.16 17.23
N SER A 97 -38.67 -22.10 17.76
CA SER A 97 -39.33 -20.81 18.00
C SER A 97 -39.79 -20.11 16.72
N GLN A 98 -38.97 -20.18 15.66
CA GLN A 98 -39.31 -19.63 14.35
C GLN A 98 -40.49 -20.39 13.73
N GLN A 99 -40.50 -21.72 13.82
CA GLN A 99 -41.61 -22.54 13.37
C GLN A 99 -42.92 -22.14 14.07
N ARG A 100 -42.93 -22.12 15.41
CA ARG A 100 -44.12 -21.73 16.20
C ARG A 100 -44.59 -20.31 15.89
N ALA A 101 -43.67 -19.36 15.69
CA ALA A 101 -44.05 -17.99 15.35
C ALA A 101 -44.77 -17.90 14.00
N LEU A 102 -44.34 -18.68 13.01
CA LEU A 102 -44.98 -18.73 11.69
C LEU A 102 -46.29 -19.54 11.71
N GLU A 103 -46.39 -20.60 12.52
CA GLU A 103 -47.65 -21.32 12.78
C GLU A 103 -48.69 -20.37 13.40
N ASN A 104 -48.32 -19.64 14.45
CA ASN A 104 -49.19 -18.62 15.06
C ASN A 104 -49.58 -17.53 14.07
N ALA A 105 -48.64 -17.04 13.25
CA ALA A 105 -48.93 -16.04 12.22
C ALA A 105 -49.94 -16.55 11.18
N ARG A 106 -49.88 -17.83 10.82
CA ARG A 106 -50.85 -18.48 9.95
C ARG A 106 -52.23 -18.56 10.61
N GLU A 107 -52.29 -19.02 11.85
CA GLU A 107 -53.56 -19.18 12.60
C GLU A 107 -54.27 -17.83 12.83
N CYS A 108 -53.50 -16.78 13.15
CA CYS A 108 -54.04 -15.44 13.33
C CYS A 108 -54.28 -14.68 12.00
N GLY A 109 -53.87 -15.24 10.85
CA GLY A 109 -54.00 -14.58 9.55
C GLY A 109 -53.13 -13.33 9.38
N TYR A 110 -52.00 -13.24 10.11
CA TYR A 110 -51.10 -12.09 10.04
C TYR A 110 -50.36 -12.01 8.70
N LYS A 111 -50.11 -10.77 8.25
CA LYS A 111 -49.30 -10.52 7.06
C LYS A 111 -47.82 -10.74 7.39
N LEU A 112 -47.07 -11.27 6.44
CA LEU A 112 -45.61 -11.31 6.47
C LEU A 112 -45.06 -10.26 5.52
N ARG A 113 -44.20 -9.38 6.02
CA ARG A 113 -43.35 -8.53 5.16
C ARG A 113 -42.03 -9.24 4.96
N LEU A 114 -41.76 -9.63 3.72
CA LEU A 114 -40.63 -10.46 3.31
C LEU A 114 -39.67 -9.61 2.48
N PHE A 115 -38.37 -9.72 2.77
CA PHE A 115 -37.31 -9.11 1.98
C PHE A 115 -36.29 -10.18 1.60
N GLY A 116 -36.09 -10.35 0.29
CA GLY A 116 -35.20 -11.38 -0.23
C GLY A 116 -35.17 -11.42 -1.76
N GLU A 117 -34.31 -12.28 -2.28
CA GLU A 117 -34.18 -12.51 -3.72
C GLU A 117 -35.13 -13.64 -4.14
N ILE A 118 -36.01 -13.38 -5.10
CA ILE A 118 -36.86 -14.41 -5.71
C ILE A 118 -36.07 -15.14 -6.79
N ARG A 119 -36.03 -16.47 -6.71
CA ARG A 119 -35.36 -17.34 -7.67
C ARG A 119 -36.35 -18.30 -8.30
N ALA A 120 -36.09 -18.69 -9.55
CA ALA A 120 -36.83 -19.77 -10.20
C ALA A 120 -36.41 -21.12 -9.61
N GLY A 121 -37.22 -21.67 -8.71
CA GLY A 121 -37.06 -23.02 -8.18
C GLY A 121 -37.74 -24.07 -9.06
N PHE A 122 -37.45 -25.35 -8.80
CA PHE A 122 -38.04 -26.47 -9.54
C PHE A 122 -39.58 -26.56 -9.44
N LEU A 123 -40.16 -26.06 -8.34
CA LEU A 123 -41.61 -26.09 -8.08
C LEU A 123 -42.29 -24.73 -8.24
N GLY A 124 -41.56 -23.72 -8.73
CA GLY A 124 -42.04 -22.34 -8.81
C GLY A 124 -41.07 -21.34 -8.17
N PRO A 125 -41.46 -20.06 -8.09
CA PRO A 125 -40.64 -19.02 -7.48
C PRO A 125 -40.40 -19.33 -5.98
N GLU A 126 -39.17 -19.15 -5.53
CA GLU A 126 -38.77 -19.38 -4.15
C GLU A 126 -37.88 -18.28 -3.59
N MET A 127 -37.98 -18.02 -2.29
CA MET A 127 -37.02 -17.23 -1.52
C MET A 127 -36.31 -18.14 -0.52
N VAL A 128 -34.97 -18.17 -0.55
CA VAL A 128 -34.17 -18.94 0.40
C VAL A 128 -33.69 -18.03 1.53
N HIS A 129 -34.07 -18.34 2.77
CA HIS A 129 -33.77 -17.54 3.96
C HIS A 129 -34.11 -16.04 3.84
N PRO A 130 -35.35 -15.67 3.47
CA PRO A 130 -35.75 -14.26 3.44
C PRO A 130 -35.71 -13.65 4.85
N ARG A 131 -35.41 -12.36 4.92
CA ARG A 131 -35.70 -11.56 6.12
C ARG A 131 -37.21 -11.36 6.19
N TYR A 132 -37.81 -11.63 7.34
CA TYR A 132 -39.25 -11.48 7.49
C TYR A 132 -39.61 -10.73 8.77
N ARG A 133 -40.73 -10.03 8.73
CA ARG A 133 -41.45 -9.52 9.90
C ARG A 133 -42.89 -9.99 9.86
N ILE A 134 -43.41 -10.38 11.02
CA ILE A 134 -44.83 -10.69 11.19
C ILE A 134 -45.51 -9.36 11.56
N LEU A 135 -46.46 -8.94 10.73
CA LEU A 135 -47.22 -7.71 10.90
C LEU A 135 -48.57 -8.06 11.54
N ALA A 136 -48.73 -7.70 12.81
CA ALA A 136 -50.03 -7.77 13.49
C ALA A 136 -50.95 -6.60 13.08
N ASP A 137 -50.37 -5.43 12.80
CA ASP A 137 -51.02 -4.22 12.28
C ASP A 137 -50.27 -3.72 11.04
N ASP A 138 -50.89 -2.82 10.26
CA ASP A 138 -50.23 -2.16 9.12
C ASP A 138 -49.11 -1.22 9.60
N GLU A 139 -47.87 -1.71 9.56
CA GLU A 139 -46.66 -0.94 9.82
C GLU A 139 -46.31 -0.08 8.58
N LYS A 140 -46.08 1.22 8.76
CA LYS A 140 -45.66 2.12 7.67
C LYS A 140 -44.35 1.64 7.04
N LEU A 141 -44.23 1.87 5.73
CA LEU A 141 -42.99 1.64 5.01
C LEU A 141 -41.95 2.70 5.41
N PRO A 142 -40.66 2.38 5.38
CA PRO A 142 -39.59 3.37 5.46
C PRO A 142 -39.73 4.46 4.40
N ASP A 143 -39.55 5.72 4.80
CA ASP A 143 -39.58 6.89 3.89
C ASP A 143 -38.25 7.08 3.11
N SER A 144 -37.25 6.24 3.38
CA SER A 144 -35.90 6.32 2.80
C SER A 144 -35.32 4.93 2.55
N LEU A 145 -34.39 4.81 1.60
CA LEU A 145 -33.66 3.58 1.35
C LEU A 145 -32.94 3.11 2.63
N THR A 146 -32.98 1.81 2.89
CA THR A 146 -32.48 1.23 4.13
C THR A 146 -30.95 1.01 4.03
N PRO A 147 -30.13 1.70 4.85
CA PRO A 147 -28.67 1.60 4.76
C PRO A 147 -28.13 0.28 5.32
N VAL A 148 -27.14 -0.30 4.64
CA VAL A 148 -26.39 -1.49 5.12
C VAL A 148 -24.95 -1.08 5.42
N TYR A 149 -24.57 -1.12 6.70
CA TYR A 149 -23.25 -0.67 7.16
C TYR A 149 -22.20 -1.79 7.16
N PRO A 150 -20.91 -1.46 7.05
CA PRO A 150 -19.86 -2.42 7.40
C PRO A 150 -20.03 -2.89 8.85
N THR A 151 -19.94 -4.21 9.09
CA THR A 151 -20.13 -4.80 10.41
C THR A 151 -19.13 -5.91 10.71
N THR A 152 -19.09 -6.38 11.96
CA THR A 152 -18.27 -7.50 12.43
C THR A 152 -19.14 -8.56 13.11
N ALA A 153 -18.60 -9.78 13.26
CA ALA A 153 -19.29 -10.86 13.96
C ALA A 153 -19.80 -10.43 15.35
N GLY A 154 -21.09 -10.67 15.60
CA GLY A 154 -21.76 -10.27 16.84
C GLY A 154 -22.27 -8.82 16.88
N LEU A 155 -22.16 -8.05 15.79
CA LEU A 155 -22.78 -6.73 15.69
C LEU A 155 -23.86 -6.71 14.61
N SER A 156 -25.12 -6.53 15.01
CA SER A 156 -26.25 -6.53 14.07
C SER A 156 -26.44 -5.19 13.37
N GLN A 157 -26.95 -5.21 12.13
CA GLN A 157 -27.32 -4.00 11.38
C GLN A 157 -28.31 -3.12 12.16
N ALA A 158 -29.30 -3.72 12.83
CA ALA A 158 -30.26 -2.99 13.65
C ALA A 158 -29.61 -2.24 14.82
N SER A 159 -28.61 -2.85 15.48
CA SER A 159 -27.85 -2.19 16.54
C SER A 159 -27.02 -1.03 16.00
N LEU A 160 -26.35 -1.22 14.86
CA LEU A 160 -25.57 -0.18 14.20
C LEU A 160 -26.43 1.01 13.78
N ARG A 161 -27.54 0.76 13.06
CA ARG A 161 -28.51 1.79 12.65
C ARG A 161 -28.96 2.63 13.84
N ARG A 162 -29.39 2.00 14.94
CA ARG A 162 -29.82 2.69 16.15
C ARG A 162 -28.74 3.60 16.74
N LEU A 163 -27.51 3.11 16.82
CA LEU A 163 -26.39 3.88 17.36
C LEU A 163 -26.02 5.06 16.46
N ILE A 164 -26.04 4.85 15.14
CA ILE A 164 -25.73 5.87 14.13
C ILE A 164 -26.81 6.95 14.10
N THR A 165 -28.10 6.58 14.07
CA THR A 165 -29.21 7.55 14.13
C THR A 165 -29.13 8.40 15.40
N ARG A 166 -28.82 7.79 16.55
CA ARG A 166 -28.62 8.54 17.80
C ARG A 166 -27.40 9.45 17.75
N ALA A 167 -26.33 9.04 17.08
CA ALA A 167 -25.15 9.87 16.89
C ALA A 167 -25.45 11.06 15.97
N LEU A 168 -26.12 10.83 14.83
CA LEU A 168 -26.53 11.86 13.87
C LEU A 168 -27.40 12.94 14.51
N HIS A 169 -28.37 12.56 15.34
CA HIS A 169 -29.24 13.50 16.04
C HIS A 169 -28.48 14.47 16.96
N ASN A 170 -27.33 14.03 17.50
CA ASN A 170 -26.55 14.82 18.45
C ASN A 170 -25.26 15.40 17.82
N ALA A 171 -25.07 15.25 16.52
CA ALA A 171 -23.84 15.61 15.83
C ALA A 171 -23.81 17.10 15.45
N ASP A 172 -22.64 17.73 15.57
CA ASP A 172 -22.38 19.03 14.96
C ASP A 172 -22.11 18.87 13.45
N LEU A 173 -23.19 18.95 12.67
CA LEU A 173 -23.17 18.91 11.21
C LEU A 173 -22.99 20.30 10.57
N ALA A 174 -22.59 21.31 11.35
CA ALA A 174 -22.36 22.65 10.82
C ALA A 174 -21.34 22.62 9.68
N GLU A 175 -21.60 23.44 8.66
CA GLU A 175 -20.67 23.66 7.58
C GLU A 175 -19.44 24.40 8.10
N LEU A 176 -18.26 23.88 7.74
CA LEU A 176 -16.97 24.45 8.15
C LEU A 176 -16.34 25.28 7.02
N LEU A 177 -16.73 25.02 5.78
CA LEU A 177 -16.20 25.66 4.59
C LEU A 177 -17.11 26.80 4.14
N ASP A 178 -16.54 27.75 3.39
CA ASP A 178 -17.36 28.79 2.75
C ASP A 178 -18.37 28.16 1.77
N LEU A 179 -19.65 28.50 1.93
CA LEU A 179 -20.73 27.95 1.10
C LEU A 179 -20.60 28.38 -0.36
N ASP A 180 -20.17 29.62 -0.61
CA ASP A 180 -19.96 30.12 -1.98
C ASP A 180 -18.83 29.35 -2.66
N TRP A 181 -17.76 29.06 -1.92
CA TRP A 181 -16.68 28.21 -2.39
C TRP A 181 -17.15 26.77 -2.66
N CYS A 182 -17.95 26.17 -1.77
CA CYS A 182 -18.51 24.84 -1.99
C CYS A 182 -19.36 24.78 -3.27
N ASN A 183 -20.22 25.79 -3.48
CA ASN A 183 -21.07 25.89 -4.66
C ASN A 183 -20.25 25.99 -5.96
N ARG A 184 -19.20 26.82 -5.98
CA ARG A 184 -18.29 26.95 -7.15
C ARG A 184 -17.62 25.62 -7.53
N HIS A 185 -17.40 24.73 -6.57
CA HIS A 185 -16.75 23.44 -6.77
C HIS A 185 -17.72 22.24 -6.81
N SER A 186 -19.03 22.50 -6.89
CA SER A 186 -20.08 21.47 -6.93
C SER A 186 -20.02 20.51 -5.72
N LEU A 187 -19.72 21.06 -4.54
CA LEU A 187 -19.69 20.34 -3.28
C LEU A 187 -20.96 20.65 -2.49
N LEU A 188 -21.72 19.60 -2.14
CA LEU A 188 -22.88 19.75 -1.26
C LEU A 188 -22.45 20.23 0.14
N PRO A 189 -23.33 20.94 0.87
CA PRO A 189 -23.09 21.20 2.29
C PRO A 189 -22.89 19.91 3.08
N PHE A 190 -21.97 19.92 4.05
CA PHE A 190 -21.55 18.72 4.78
C PHE A 190 -22.73 17.98 5.42
N GLY A 191 -23.57 18.69 6.18
CA GLY A 191 -24.73 18.10 6.86
C GLY A 191 -25.76 17.48 5.90
N THR A 192 -25.96 18.09 4.74
CA THR A 192 -26.83 17.55 3.68
C THR A 192 -26.26 16.27 3.10
N ALA A 193 -24.95 16.24 2.80
CA ALA A 193 -24.29 15.07 2.25
C ALA A 193 -24.32 13.87 3.22
N VAL A 194 -24.00 14.10 4.49
CA VAL A 194 -24.02 13.05 5.53
C VAL A 194 -25.43 12.50 5.73
N THR A 195 -26.42 13.38 5.91
CA THR A 195 -27.82 12.95 6.14
C THR A 195 -28.35 12.15 4.94
N LEU A 196 -28.10 12.61 3.71
CA LEU A 196 -28.53 11.91 2.50
C LEU A 196 -27.90 10.52 2.38
N LEU A 197 -26.62 10.37 2.71
CA LEU A 197 -25.97 9.06 2.65
C LEU A 197 -26.45 8.12 3.76
N HIS A 198 -26.96 8.61 4.89
CA HIS A 198 -27.54 7.75 5.92
C HIS A 198 -29.01 7.41 5.68
N ALA A 199 -29.74 8.29 5.00
CA ALA A 199 -31.15 8.13 4.68
C ALA A 199 -31.42 8.69 3.27
N PRO A 200 -31.03 7.96 2.20
CA PRO A 200 -31.24 8.43 0.84
C PRO A 200 -32.73 8.37 0.49
N PRO A 201 -33.26 9.39 -0.20
CA PRO A 201 -34.64 9.34 -0.66
C PRO A 201 -34.85 8.20 -1.68
N PRO A 202 -36.07 7.66 -1.82
CA PRO A 202 -36.35 6.57 -2.76
C PRO A 202 -36.01 6.90 -4.23
N GLU A 203 -36.02 8.19 -4.60
CA GLU A 203 -35.71 8.67 -5.95
C GLU A 203 -34.19 8.74 -6.21
N ALA A 204 -33.35 8.55 -5.19
CA ALA A 204 -31.91 8.56 -5.36
C ALA A 204 -31.47 7.38 -6.23
N SER A 205 -30.59 7.65 -7.20
CA SER A 205 -30.05 6.61 -8.07
C SER A 205 -29.22 5.59 -7.26
N ASP A 206 -29.74 4.36 -7.16
CA ASP A 206 -29.04 3.24 -6.49
C ASP A 206 -27.65 3.00 -7.12
N VAL A 207 -27.58 3.03 -8.46
CA VAL A 207 -26.30 2.91 -9.17
C VAL A 207 -25.33 4.02 -8.76
N ALA A 208 -25.76 5.27 -8.65
CA ALA A 208 -24.88 6.38 -8.26
C ALA A 208 -24.43 6.28 -6.80
N LEU A 209 -25.29 5.77 -5.92
CA LEU A 209 -24.97 5.54 -4.50
C LEU A 209 -23.99 4.37 -4.32
N GLN A 210 -24.18 3.26 -5.05
CA GLN A 210 -23.33 2.07 -5.02
C GLN A 210 -21.96 2.32 -5.65
N THR A 211 -21.92 3.00 -6.81
CA THR A 211 -20.68 3.39 -7.48
C THR A 211 -19.97 4.58 -6.82
N ARG A 212 -20.56 5.15 -5.77
CA ARG A 212 -20.07 6.34 -5.05
C ARG A 212 -19.85 7.56 -5.95
N SER A 213 -20.62 7.68 -7.03
CA SER A 213 -20.58 8.80 -7.98
C SER A 213 -21.54 9.93 -7.62
N HIS A 214 -22.47 9.70 -6.68
CA HIS A 214 -23.41 10.72 -6.20
C HIS A 214 -22.67 11.96 -5.60
N PRO A 215 -23.17 13.20 -5.78
CA PRO A 215 -22.52 14.41 -5.25
C PRO A 215 -22.27 14.41 -3.73
N ALA A 216 -23.10 13.71 -2.97
CA ALA A 216 -22.90 13.52 -1.53
C ALA A 216 -21.61 12.74 -1.23
N TRP A 217 -21.31 11.70 -2.02
CA TRP A 217 -20.05 10.96 -1.91
C TRP A 217 -18.86 11.84 -2.30
N ARG A 218 -18.98 12.65 -3.35
CA ARG A 218 -17.94 13.62 -3.74
C ARG A 218 -17.60 14.56 -2.58
N ARG A 219 -18.60 15.07 -1.85
CA ARG A 219 -18.37 15.88 -0.65
C ARG A 219 -17.63 15.13 0.45
N ILE A 220 -18.06 13.91 0.79
CA ILE A 220 -17.42 13.10 1.82
C ILE A 220 -15.97 12.77 1.47
N LYS A 221 -15.71 12.37 0.22
CA LYS A 221 -14.37 12.09 -0.28
C LYS A 221 -13.48 13.32 -0.19
N PHE A 222 -14.00 14.48 -0.61
CA PHE A 222 -13.29 15.75 -0.50
C PHE A 222 -12.94 16.09 0.95
N ASP A 223 -13.90 16.00 1.86
CA ASP A 223 -13.69 16.29 3.28
C ASP A 223 -12.65 15.34 3.92
N GLU A 224 -12.66 14.06 3.54
CA GLU A 224 -11.67 13.08 3.96
C GLU A 224 -10.26 13.43 3.47
N LEU A 225 -10.14 13.76 2.18
CA LEU A 225 -8.89 14.20 1.56
C LEU A 225 -8.39 15.51 2.20
N LEU A 226 -9.28 16.46 2.48
CA LEU A 226 -8.92 17.71 3.14
C LEU A 226 -8.39 17.46 4.56
N ALA A 227 -9.02 16.58 5.33
CA ALA A 227 -8.53 16.21 6.65
C ALA A 227 -7.14 15.57 6.58
N GLN A 228 -6.92 14.70 5.60
CA GLN A 228 -5.58 14.16 5.33
C GLN A 228 -4.61 15.30 5.01
N GLN A 229 -4.86 16.11 3.98
CA GLN A 229 -3.96 17.18 3.53
C GLN A 229 -3.65 18.22 4.62
N LEU A 230 -4.63 18.57 5.46
CA LEU A 230 -4.43 19.44 6.63
C LEU A 230 -3.46 18.82 7.64
N SER A 231 -3.63 17.53 7.95
CA SER A 231 -2.77 16.81 8.88
C SER A 231 -1.32 16.77 8.38
N LEU A 232 -1.16 16.42 7.10
CA LEU A 232 0.12 16.36 6.40
C LEU A 232 0.80 17.74 6.38
N ARG A 233 0.08 18.79 6.00
CA ARG A 233 0.63 20.15 5.95
C ARG A 233 0.99 20.69 7.34
N ARG A 234 0.24 20.35 8.39
CA ARG A 234 0.60 20.68 9.78
C ARG A 234 1.88 19.98 10.22
N ALA A 235 2.07 18.70 9.89
CA ALA A 235 3.30 17.97 10.16
C ALA A 235 4.50 18.62 9.44
N TYR A 236 4.33 18.96 8.16
CA TYR A 236 5.32 19.70 7.37
C TYR A 236 5.71 21.05 8.02
N LEU A 237 4.72 21.86 8.44
CA LEU A 237 4.97 23.15 9.10
C LEU A 237 5.62 22.98 10.48
N ALA A 238 5.24 21.96 11.24
CA ALA A 238 5.86 21.65 12.53
C ALA A 238 7.33 21.26 12.37
N ARG A 239 7.68 20.50 11.32
CA ARG A 239 9.07 20.17 10.96
C ARG A 239 9.87 21.43 10.64
N ARG A 240 9.30 22.37 9.87
CA ARG A 240 9.96 23.64 9.54
C ARG A 240 10.25 24.55 10.74
N ARG A 241 9.58 24.33 11.88
CA ARG A 241 9.87 25.02 13.15
C ARG A 241 11.01 24.38 13.93
N LYS A 242 11.46 23.17 13.55
CA LYS A 242 12.64 22.54 14.14
C LYS A 242 13.87 23.12 13.47
N GLY A 243 14.91 23.40 14.26
CA GLY A 243 16.21 23.76 13.71
C GLY A 243 16.91 22.55 13.09
N ALA A 244 17.67 22.79 12.03
CA ALA A 244 18.62 21.85 11.43
C ALA A 244 19.95 22.55 11.12
N PRO A 245 21.04 21.78 10.96
CA PRO A 245 22.29 22.28 10.38
C PRO A 245 22.08 23.01 9.06
N VAL A 246 22.63 24.21 8.87
CA VAL A 246 22.62 24.85 7.54
C VAL A 246 23.85 24.38 6.77
N LEU A 247 23.65 23.52 5.76
CA LEU A 247 24.73 22.94 4.96
C LEU A 247 24.99 23.78 3.70
N ALA A 248 25.33 25.06 3.90
CA ALA A 248 25.72 25.95 2.81
C ALA A 248 27.12 25.56 2.29
N SER A 249 27.25 25.46 0.97
CA SER A 249 28.50 25.06 0.31
C SER A 249 28.75 25.90 -0.94
N ALA A 250 30.03 26.14 -1.26
CA ALA A 250 30.44 26.77 -2.52
C ALA A 250 30.34 25.79 -3.72
N GLY A 251 30.13 24.50 -3.44
CA GLY A 251 29.98 23.43 -4.42
C GLY A 251 31.29 23.04 -5.11
N ARG A 252 32.45 23.31 -4.50
CA ARG A 252 33.76 22.96 -5.07
C ARG A 252 33.97 21.46 -5.10
N LEU A 253 33.63 20.76 -4.00
CA LEU A 253 33.80 19.31 -3.92
C LEU A 253 32.83 18.60 -4.87
N GLY A 254 31.58 19.05 -4.93
CA GLY A 254 30.58 18.54 -5.86
C GLY A 254 31.00 18.68 -7.33
N ARG A 255 31.52 19.85 -7.74
CA ARG A 255 32.02 20.07 -9.11
C ARG A 255 33.24 19.21 -9.44
N ARG A 256 34.17 19.03 -8.50
CA ARG A 256 35.32 18.12 -8.69
C ARG A 256 34.87 16.67 -8.85
N PHE A 257 33.88 16.24 -8.06
CA PHE A 257 33.29 14.92 -8.19
C PHE A 257 32.60 14.75 -9.55
N GLU A 258 31.74 15.68 -9.95
CA GLU A 258 31.07 15.63 -11.25
C GLU A 258 32.08 15.57 -12.42
N ALA A 259 33.16 16.37 -12.36
CA ALA A 259 34.21 16.36 -13.37
C ALA A 259 35.04 15.05 -13.40
N SER A 260 35.03 14.25 -12.34
CA SER A 260 35.71 12.96 -12.28
C SER A 260 34.90 11.81 -12.89
N LEU A 261 33.60 12.03 -13.15
CA LEU A 261 32.72 11.00 -13.68
C LEU A 261 33.00 10.77 -15.18
N PRO A 262 32.97 9.52 -15.66
CA PRO A 262 33.18 9.20 -17.07
C PRO A 262 31.95 9.49 -17.95
N PHE A 263 30.92 10.15 -17.42
CA PHE A 263 29.66 10.46 -18.08
C PHE A 263 29.09 11.78 -17.52
N ALA A 264 28.21 12.42 -18.29
CA ALA A 264 27.50 13.62 -17.84
C ALA A 264 26.20 13.25 -17.10
N LEU A 265 25.81 14.10 -16.15
CA LEU A 265 24.50 13.99 -15.48
C LEU A 265 23.36 14.30 -16.44
N THR A 266 22.24 13.59 -16.29
CA THR A 266 20.99 13.85 -17.02
C THR A 266 20.33 15.15 -16.54
N GLY A 267 19.36 15.67 -17.30
CA GLY A 267 18.60 16.86 -16.90
C GLY A 267 17.83 16.64 -15.60
N ALA A 268 17.20 15.47 -15.48
CA ALA A 268 16.51 15.05 -14.27
C ALA A 268 17.44 14.97 -13.05
N GLN A 269 18.64 14.38 -13.20
CA GLN A 269 19.62 14.30 -12.11
C GLN A 269 20.07 15.69 -11.65
N ARG A 270 20.36 16.62 -12.57
CA ARG A 270 20.77 18.00 -12.22
C ARG A 270 19.66 18.76 -11.51
N ARG A 271 18.42 18.64 -11.98
CA ARG A 271 17.23 19.23 -11.35
C ARG A 271 17.09 18.74 -9.91
N VAL A 272 17.13 17.43 -9.71
CA VAL A 272 17.01 16.81 -8.37
C VAL A 272 18.17 17.18 -7.46
N VAL A 273 19.41 17.24 -7.96
CA VAL A 273 20.56 17.72 -7.18
C VAL A 273 20.36 19.16 -6.71
N ALA A 274 19.84 20.04 -7.57
CA ALA A 274 19.55 21.43 -7.19
C ALA A 274 18.43 21.53 -6.14
N GLU A 275 17.37 20.73 -6.27
CA GLU A 275 16.28 20.64 -5.27
C GLU A 275 16.83 20.22 -3.89
N ILE A 276 17.63 19.15 -3.85
CA ILE A 276 18.28 18.66 -2.61
C ILE A 276 19.22 19.74 -2.05
N ALA A 277 20.05 20.34 -2.89
CA ALA A 277 21.03 21.34 -2.46
C ALA A 277 20.37 22.56 -1.81
N GLY A 278 19.24 23.03 -2.37
CA GLY A 278 18.45 24.10 -1.80
C GLY A 278 17.88 23.78 -0.42
N ASP A 279 17.38 22.56 -0.23
CA ASP A 279 16.85 22.11 1.07
C ASP A 279 17.95 21.88 2.12
N LEU A 280 19.12 21.37 1.72
CA LEU A 280 20.27 21.22 2.62
C LEU A 280 20.82 22.57 3.10
N ALA A 281 20.62 23.64 2.33
CA ALA A 281 20.98 25.00 2.70
C ALA A 281 19.91 25.71 3.57
N ALA A 282 18.77 25.07 3.83
CA ALA A 282 17.69 25.64 4.62
C ALA A 282 17.87 25.39 6.13
N PRO A 283 17.36 26.27 7.02
CA PRO A 283 17.54 26.14 8.48
C PRO A 283 16.61 25.10 9.14
N TYR A 284 15.92 24.29 8.35
CA TYR A 284 14.98 23.28 8.83
C TYR A 284 15.32 21.89 8.25
N PRO A 285 14.94 20.79 8.94
CA PRO A 285 15.33 19.45 8.50
C PRO A 285 14.71 19.12 7.13
N MET A 286 15.56 18.81 6.16
CA MET A 286 15.14 18.17 4.92
C MET A 286 14.73 16.73 5.24
N GLN A 287 13.57 16.30 4.76
CA GLN A 287 13.20 14.90 4.73
C GLN A 287 12.65 14.64 3.34
N ARG A 288 13.45 14.02 2.48
CA ARG A 288 13.18 13.93 1.06
C ARG A 288 13.30 12.48 0.59
N LEU A 289 12.31 12.03 -0.18
CA LEU A 289 12.32 10.76 -0.89
C LEU A 289 12.80 10.98 -2.32
N LEU A 290 13.97 10.46 -2.63
CA LEU A 290 14.53 10.35 -3.96
C LEU A 290 14.01 9.08 -4.64
N GLN A 291 13.20 9.27 -5.67
CA GLN A 291 12.65 8.21 -6.50
C GLN A 291 13.26 8.22 -7.89
N GLY A 292 13.27 7.05 -8.49
CA GLY A 292 13.63 6.86 -9.88
C GLY A 292 13.85 5.39 -10.15
N ASP A 293 13.84 5.02 -11.42
CA ASP A 293 13.95 3.61 -11.81
C ASP A 293 15.30 2.99 -11.38
N VAL A 294 15.38 1.67 -11.35
CA VAL A 294 16.60 0.91 -11.05
C VAL A 294 17.69 1.33 -12.02
N GLY A 295 18.76 1.97 -11.53
CA GLY A 295 19.89 2.45 -12.34
C GLY A 295 19.72 3.80 -13.02
N CYS A 296 18.76 4.63 -12.61
CA CYS A 296 18.67 6.04 -13.03
C CYS A 296 19.73 6.95 -12.39
N GLY A 297 20.65 6.41 -11.57
CA GLY A 297 21.74 7.18 -10.95
C GLY A 297 21.46 7.79 -9.57
N LYS A 298 20.50 7.23 -8.80
CA LYS A 298 20.19 7.69 -7.43
C LYS A 298 21.42 7.83 -6.52
N THR A 299 22.35 6.86 -6.57
CA THR A 299 23.59 6.89 -5.77
C THR A 299 24.48 8.10 -6.09
N ILE A 300 24.49 8.57 -7.34
CA ILE A 300 25.30 9.74 -7.74
C ILE A 300 24.71 11.02 -7.14
N VAL A 301 23.39 11.16 -7.20
CA VAL A 301 22.67 12.26 -6.55
C VAL A 301 22.93 12.27 -5.04
N ALA A 302 22.89 11.10 -4.40
CA ALA A 302 23.20 10.94 -2.98
C ALA A 302 24.66 11.30 -2.65
N ALA A 303 25.62 10.92 -3.50
CA ALA A 303 27.03 11.27 -3.34
C ALA A 303 27.27 12.79 -3.46
N LEU A 304 26.58 13.47 -4.38
CA LEU A 304 26.63 14.94 -4.51
C LEU A 304 26.07 15.64 -3.26
N ALA A 305 24.97 15.12 -2.71
CA ALA A 305 24.41 15.61 -1.44
C ALA A 305 25.40 15.43 -0.27
N ALA A 306 26.08 14.27 -0.20
CA ALA A 306 27.12 14.02 0.78
C ALA A 306 28.31 14.99 0.62
N CYS A 307 28.74 15.27 -0.62
CA CYS A 307 29.79 16.26 -0.90
C CYS A 307 29.43 17.65 -0.36
N GLN A 308 28.17 18.08 -0.48
CA GLN A 308 27.71 19.36 0.07
C GLN A 308 27.80 19.37 1.61
N ALA A 309 27.35 18.31 2.28
CA ALA A 309 27.44 18.20 3.73
C ALA A 309 28.90 18.25 4.22
N ILE A 310 29.79 17.53 3.53
CA ILE A 310 31.21 17.44 3.85
C ILE A 310 31.91 18.79 3.61
N GLU A 311 31.61 19.47 2.51
CA GLU A 311 32.16 20.80 2.22
C GLU A 311 31.66 21.87 3.22
N ALA A 312 30.46 21.70 3.78
CA ALA A 312 29.94 22.54 4.86
C ALA A 312 30.56 22.23 6.25
N GLY A 313 31.49 21.27 6.33
CA GLY A 313 32.16 20.88 7.58
C GLY A 313 31.34 19.95 8.46
N TYR A 314 30.39 19.21 7.88
CA TYR A 314 29.58 18.20 8.55
C TYR A 314 29.87 16.79 8.01
N GLN A 315 29.53 15.78 8.79
CA GLN A 315 29.59 14.39 8.37
C GLN A 315 28.31 13.96 7.66
N ALA A 316 28.45 13.01 6.74
CA ALA A 316 27.33 12.30 6.14
C ALA A 316 27.36 10.82 6.55
N ALA A 317 26.19 10.23 6.78
CA ALA A 317 26.02 8.80 6.98
C ALA A 317 25.23 8.19 5.83
N PHE A 318 25.69 7.08 5.27
CA PHE A 318 25.03 6.32 4.21
C PHE A 318 24.63 4.95 4.73
N MET A 319 23.34 4.66 4.70
CA MET A 319 22.76 3.46 5.27
C MET A 319 22.15 2.56 4.21
N ALA A 320 22.41 1.25 4.31
CA ALA A 320 21.79 0.23 3.47
C ALA A 320 21.23 -0.93 4.33
N PRO A 321 20.17 -1.63 3.87
CA PRO A 321 19.45 -2.63 4.67
C PRO A 321 20.28 -3.88 4.96
N THR A 322 21.19 -4.25 4.07
CA THR A 322 22.03 -5.45 4.16
C THR A 322 23.50 -5.07 4.12
N GLU A 323 24.35 -5.89 4.72
CA GLU A 323 25.81 -5.66 4.70
C GLU A 323 26.37 -5.69 3.27
N ILE A 324 25.83 -6.55 2.41
CA ILE A 324 26.24 -6.65 1.00
C ILE A 324 25.94 -5.35 0.23
N LEU A 325 24.76 -4.75 0.45
CA LEU A 325 24.44 -3.49 -0.23
C LEU A 325 25.25 -2.32 0.35
N ALA A 326 25.47 -2.31 1.67
CA ALA A 326 26.36 -1.33 2.31
C ALA A 326 27.79 -1.45 1.76
N GLU A 327 28.27 -2.67 1.52
CA GLU A 327 29.56 -2.95 0.90
C GLU A 327 29.70 -2.34 -0.48
N GLN A 328 28.71 -2.61 -1.31
CA GLN A 328 28.71 -2.12 -2.68
C GLN A 328 28.73 -0.59 -2.72
N HIS A 329 27.97 0.07 -1.84
CA HIS A 329 27.98 1.52 -1.72
C HIS A 329 29.31 2.04 -1.20
N PHE A 330 29.89 1.39 -0.18
CA PHE A 330 31.19 1.77 0.34
C PHE A 330 32.26 1.73 -0.75
N LEU A 331 32.42 0.61 -1.46
CA LEU A 331 33.45 0.45 -2.47
C LEU A 331 33.30 1.49 -3.61
N LYS A 332 32.06 1.75 -4.04
CA LYS A 332 31.77 2.78 -5.06
C LYS A 332 32.09 4.19 -4.56
N LEU A 333 31.61 4.55 -3.38
CA LEU A 333 31.81 5.88 -2.79
C LEU A 333 33.28 6.12 -2.45
N GLN A 334 33.98 5.10 -1.97
CA GLN A 334 35.41 5.12 -1.71
C GLN A 334 36.19 5.43 -3.00
N ALA A 335 35.95 4.65 -4.06
CA ALA A 335 36.61 4.84 -5.35
C ALA A 335 36.38 6.23 -5.96
N TRP A 336 35.23 6.85 -5.69
CA TRP A 336 34.88 8.17 -6.17
C TRP A 336 35.43 9.32 -5.32
N LEU A 337 35.38 9.19 -3.99
CA LEU A 337 35.56 10.31 -3.08
C LEU A 337 36.94 10.35 -2.41
N GLU A 338 37.60 9.20 -2.17
CA GLU A 338 38.97 9.20 -1.62
C GLU A 338 39.98 9.96 -2.51
N PRO A 339 39.95 9.84 -3.86
CA PRO A 339 40.83 10.64 -4.74
C PRO A 339 40.61 12.16 -4.61
N LEU A 340 39.46 12.57 -4.08
CA LEU A 340 39.11 13.98 -3.86
C LEU A 340 39.55 14.50 -2.49
N GLY A 341 40.08 13.61 -1.64
CA GLY A 341 40.53 13.89 -0.27
C GLY A 341 39.45 13.66 0.79
N VAL A 342 38.42 12.86 0.49
CA VAL A 342 37.33 12.56 1.43
C VAL A 342 37.58 11.23 2.15
N GLU A 343 37.62 11.24 3.48
CA GLU A 343 37.74 10.01 4.26
C GLU A 343 36.39 9.27 4.34
N VAL A 344 36.33 8.06 3.75
CA VAL A 344 35.16 7.18 3.77
C VAL A 344 35.41 6.01 4.71
N VAL A 345 34.52 5.81 5.69
CA VAL A 345 34.64 4.76 6.71
C VAL A 345 33.51 3.75 6.57
N TRP A 346 33.88 2.48 6.56
CA TRP A 346 32.94 1.37 6.67
C TRP A 346 32.64 1.00 8.12
N LEU A 347 31.37 0.82 8.47
CA LEU A 347 30.97 0.30 9.78
C LEU A 347 29.75 -0.65 9.69
N THR A 348 29.98 -1.95 9.90
CA THR A 348 28.94 -2.99 9.95
C THR A 348 29.00 -3.84 11.23
N GLY A 349 27.99 -4.69 11.43
CA GLY A 349 27.89 -5.58 12.58
C GLY A 349 28.89 -6.73 12.55
N SER A 350 29.27 -7.18 11.36
CA SER A 350 30.21 -8.28 11.10
C SER A 350 31.68 -8.00 11.42
N LEU A 351 32.07 -6.73 11.64
CA LEU A 351 33.45 -6.38 11.96
C LEU A 351 33.91 -6.97 13.30
N ARG A 352 35.14 -7.48 13.35
CA ARG A 352 35.80 -7.90 14.60
C ARG A 352 35.82 -6.73 15.61
N LYS A 353 35.62 -7.04 16.89
CA LYS A 353 35.45 -6.04 17.97
C LYS A 353 36.53 -4.95 17.98
N SER A 354 37.79 -5.31 17.82
CA SER A 354 38.92 -4.34 17.81
C SER A 354 38.86 -3.39 16.61
N VAL A 355 38.62 -3.92 15.41
CA VAL A 355 38.47 -3.12 14.17
C VAL A 355 37.25 -2.23 14.26
N LYS A 356 36.14 -2.76 14.78
CA LYS A 356 34.90 -1.99 14.99
C LYS A 356 35.13 -0.81 15.92
N GLN A 357 35.83 -0.99 17.05
CA GLN A 357 36.16 0.09 17.98
C GLN A 357 37.03 1.18 17.34
N ALA A 358 38.04 0.80 16.56
CA ALA A 358 38.87 1.77 15.84
C ALA A 358 38.05 2.56 14.81
N LYS A 359 37.16 1.89 14.07
CA LYS A 359 36.27 2.52 13.08
C LYS A 359 35.20 3.40 13.74
N GLN A 360 34.72 3.03 14.93
CA GLN A 360 33.83 3.86 15.75
C GLN A 360 34.53 5.14 16.22
N LEU A 361 35.79 5.04 16.65
CA LEU A 361 36.58 6.21 17.02
C LEU A 361 36.83 7.13 15.81
N GLN A 362 37.12 6.57 14.65
CA GLN A 362 37.23 7.33 13.40
C GLN A 362 35.91 8.05 13.05
N ALA A 363 34.77 7.37 13.18
CA ALA A 363 33.45 7.96 12.98
C ALA A 363 33.16 9.12 13.93
N ALA A 364 33.64 9.04 15.17
CA ALA A 364 33.51 10.09 16.17
C ALA A 364 34.51 11.26 16.00
N THR A 365 35.48 11.17 15.07
CA THR A 365 36.57 12.15 14.95
C THR A 365 36.79 12.64 13.51
N THR A 366 37.45 11.85 12.66
CA THR A 366 37.98 12.31 11.37
C THR A 366 37.11 11.95 10.17
N ALA A 367 36.30 10.89 10.26
CA ALA A 367 35.55 10.37 9.12
C ALA A 367 34.57 11.42 8.57
N GLN A 368 34.54 11.62 7.26
CA GLN A 368 33.63 12.58 6.62
C GLN A 368 32.38 11.89 6.08
N LEU A 369 32.53 10.67 5.57
CA LEU A 369 31.43 9.83 5.12
C LEU A 369 31.50 8.47 5.81
N ILE A 370 30.41 8.07 6.46
CA ILE A 370 30.30 6.77 7.13
C ILE A 370 29.28 5.91 6.39
N VAL A 371 29.69 4.75 5.90
CA VAL A 371 28.82 3.79 5.20
C VAL A 371 28.59 2.56 6.08
N GLY A 372 27.34 2.12 6.20
CA GLY A 372 27.02 0.99 7.07
C GLY A 372 25.57 0.52 6.98
N THR A 373 25.22 -0.39 7.88
CA THR A 373 23.86 -0.90 8.04
C THR A 373 23.17 -0.26 9.24
N HIS A 374 22.08 -0.87 9.71
CA HIS A 374 21.42 -0.57 11.00
C HIS A 374 22.39 -0.45 12.19
N ALA A 375 23.60 -1.03 12.10
CA ALA A 375 24.66 -0.83 13.07
C ALA A 375 24.92 0.66 13.38
N LEU A 376 24.80 1.56 12.39
CA LEU A 376 24.98 3.02 12.55
C LEU A 376 24.01 3.68 13.53
N ILE A 377 22.84 3.08 13.73
CA ILE A 377 21.77 3.61 14.58
C ILE A 377 21.95 3.16 16.04
N GLN A 378 22.64 2.06 16.29
CA GLN A 378 22.85 1.52 17.64
C GLN A 378 23.51 2.56 18.57
N GLU A 379 23.11 2.59 19.84
CA GLU A 379 23.54 3.60 20.83
C GLU A 379 25.07 3.78 20.93
N SER A 380 25.85 2.73 20.63
CA SER A 380 27.32 2.73 20.73
C SER A 380 28.09 3.54 19.68
N ILE A 381 27.43 4.33 18.83
CA ILE A 381 28.09 5.06 17.74
C ILE A 381 27.76 6.54 17.84
N ASP A 382 28.80 7.31 18.14
CA ASP A 382 28.81 8.77 18.15
C ASP A 382 29.36 9.31 16.84
N PHE A 383 28.83 10.46 16.43
CA PHE A 383 29.29 11.23 15.28
C PHE A 383 29.87 12.55 15.78
N ALA A 384 30.96 13.01 15.18
CA ALA A 384 31.53 14.33 15.49
C ALA A 384 30.54 15.46 15.18
N ARG A 385 29.94 15.44 13.98
CA ARG A 385 29.04 16.49 13.50
C ARG A 385 28.14 16.02 12.36
N LEU A 386 27.20 15.12 12.64
CA LEU A 386 26.30 14.55 11.63
C LEU A 386 25.34 15.62 11.05
N GLY A 387 25.45 15.91 9.76
CA GLY A 387 24.59 16.87 9.06
C GLY A 387 23.58 16.22 8.11
N LEU A 388 23.92 15.07 7.51
CA LEU A 388 23.11 14.38 6.52
C LEU A 388 23.09 12.87 6.75
N VAL A 389 21.91 12.27 6.67
CA VAL A 389 21.71 10.82 6.65
C VAL A 389 21.05 10.41 5.35
N ILE A 390 21.67 9.49 4.63
CA ILE A 390 21.18 8.90 3.40
C ILE A 390 20.75 7.46 3.71
N VAL A 391 19.52 7.08 3.33
CA VAL A 391 18.99 5.73 3.55
C VAL A 391 18.57 5.14 2.22
N ASP A 392 19.22 4.07 1.78
CA ASP A 392 18.84 3.31 0.60
C ASP A 392 17.82 2.21 0.93
N GLU A 393 16.91 1.92 -0.01
CA GLU A 393 15.80 0.96 0.16
C GLU A 393 15.00 1.15 1.47
N GLN A 394 14.53 2.38 1.69
CA GLN A 394 13.93 2.79 2.97
C GLN A 394 12.77 1.90 3.46
N HIS A 395 12.04 1.23 2.57
CA HIS A 395 10.89 0.40 2.92
C HIS A 395 11.27 -0.84 3.76
N ARG A 396 12.56 -1.19 3.84
CA ARG A 396 13.07 -2.27 4.70
C ARG A 396 13.42 -1.79 6.12
N PHE A 397 13.42 -0.48 6.38
CA PHE A 397 13.75 0.12 7.68
C PHE A 397 12.49 0.45 8.48
N GLY A 398 12.48 0.09 9.76
CA GLY A 398 11.34 0.31 10.65
C GLY A 398 11.19 1.77 11.10
N VAL A 399 9.97 2.16 11.51
CA VAL A 399 9.66 3.54 11.95
C VAL A 399 10.51 3.99 13.15
N VAL A 400 10.75 3.09 14.12
CA VAL A 400 11.52 3.36 15.35
C VAL A 400 12.97 3.77 15.05
N GLN A 401 13.58 3.14 14.04
CA GLN A 401 14.96 3.41 13.65
C GLN A 401 15.12 4.82 13.04
N ARG A 402 14.09 5.32 12.34
CA ARG A 402 14.07 6.68 11.78
C ARG A 402 14.04 7.76 12.87
N LEU A 403 13.42 7.47 14.01
CA LEU A 403 13.34 8.35 15.17
C LEU A 403 14.66 8.44 15.94
N GLU A 404 15.38 7.33 16.07
CA GLU A 404 16.67 7.27 16.75
C GLU A 404 17.75 8.09 16.01
N LEU A 405 17.74 8.06 14.66
CA LEU A 405 18.64 8.87 13.83
C LEU A 405 18.43 10.38 14.01
N ARG A 406 17.19 10.84 14.25
CA ARG A 406 16.92 12.27 14.49
C ARG A 406 17.58 12.77 15.77
N ARG A 407 17.77 11.90 16.78
CA ARG A 407 18.31 12.27 18.09
C ARG A 407 19.84 12.41 18.10
N LYS A 408 20.56 11.69 17.24
CA LYS A 408 22.04 11.64 17.27
C LYS A 408 22.77 12.87 16.74
N GLY A 409 22.13 13.73 15.93
CA GLY A 409 22.80 14.85 15.24
C GLY A 409 22.12 16.21 15.38
N GLY A 410 21.20 16.38 16.33
CA GLY A 410 20.44 17.64 16.47
C GLY A 410 19.53 17.93 15.27
N ASN A 411 18.77 16.91 14.82
CA ASN A 411 17.94 16.91 13.60
C ASN A 411 18.74 17.02 12.28
N PRO A 412 19.59 16.03 11.94
CA PRO A 412 20.26 15.98 10.64
C PRO A 412 19.23 15.91 9.50
N HIS A 413 19.63 16.39 8.32
CA HIS A 413 18.87 16.21 7.08
C HIS A 413 18.78 14.72 6.72
N GLN A 414 17.66 14.31 6.11
CA GLN A 414 17.41 12.92 5.72
C GLN A 414 17.06 12.84 4.23
N LEU A 415 17.84 12.04 3.50
CA LEU A 415 17.60 11.69 2.11
C LEU A 415 17.30 10.18 2.03
N MET A 416 16.08 9.82 1.68
CA MET A 416 15.65 8.43 1.54
C MET A 416 15.62 8.07 0.06
N MET A 417 16.02 6.87 -0.31
CA MET A 417 15.98 6.38 -1.69
C MET A 417 15.09 5.15 -1.80
N SER A 418 14.39 5.03 -2.93
CA SER A 418 13.61 3.84 -3.28
C SER A 418 13.92 3.41 -4.71
N ALA A 419 14.14 2.12 -4.91
CA ALA A 419 14.29 1.54 -6.24
C ALA A 419 12.95 1.33 -6.96
N THR A 420 11.88 1.07 -6.20
CA THR A 420 10.52 1.02 -6.73
C THR A 420 9.95 2.42 -6.78
N PRO A 421 9.62 2.94 -7.97
CA PRO A 421 8.85 4.15 -8.08
C PRO A 421 7.53 3.97 -7.33
N ILE A 422 7.10 4.97 -6.56
CA ILE A 422 5.76 4.99 -5.98
C ILE A 422 5.02 6.10 -6.73
N PRO A 423 3.79 5.85 -7.22
CA PRO A 423 2.98 6.89 -7.84
C PRO A 423 3.01 8.18 -7.02
N ARG A 424 3.26 9.32 -7.66
CA ARG A 424 3.46 10.59 -6.97
C ARG A 424 2.29 10.96 -6.07
N THR A 425 1.07 10.66 -6.51
CA THR A 425 -0.18 10.85 -5.76
C THR A 425 -0.20 10.03 -4.46
N LEU A 426 0.26 8.78 -4.50
CA LEU A 426 0.46 7.97 -3.29
C LEU A 426 1.57 8.52 -2.41
N ALA A 427 2.71 8.88 -3.00
CA ALA A 427 3.83 9.40 -2.24
C ALA A 427 3.44 10.65 -1.45
N MET A 428 2.72 11.57 -2.09
CA MET A 428 2.23 12.82 -1.48
C MET A 428 1.11 12.61 -0.44
N SER A 429 0.34 11.52 -0.54
CA SER A 429 -0.78 11.25 0.36
C SER A 429 -0.38 10.40 1.57
N TYR A 430 0.55 9.46 1.40
CA TYR A 430 0.93 8.49 2.44
C TYR A 430 2.28 8.80 3.11
N TYR A 431 3.22 9.42 2.39
CA TYR A 431 4.54 9.82 2.93
C TYR A 431 4.64 11.33 3.06
N ALA A 432 3.60 11.99 3.55
CA ALA A 432 3.58 13.45 3.48
C ALA A 432 4.44 14.15 4.55
N ASP A 433 5.17 13.38 5.36
CA ASP A 433 6.33 13.89 6.09
C ASP A 433 7.58 14.03 5.19
N LEU A 434 7.53 13.56 3.94
CA LEU A 434 8.63 13.59 2.97
C LEU A 434 8.29 14.47 1.76
N ASP A 435 9.23 15.33 1.38
CA ASP A 435 9.25 15.95 0.05
C ASP A 435 9.70 14.91 -0.99
N VAL A 436 9.20 14.94 -2.22
CA VAL A 436 9.51 13.90 -3.23
C VAL A 436 10.26 14.50 -4.41
N SER A 437 11.43 13.93 -4.73
CA SER A 437 12.18 14.19 -5.96
C SER A 437 12.11 12.98 -6.87
N VAL A 438 11.88 13.19 -8.16
CA VAL A 438 11.75 12.13 -9.15
C VAL A 438 12.81 12.30 -10.23
N ILE A 439 13.63 11.27 -10.43
CA ILE A 439 14.48 11.10 -11.61
C ILE A 439 13.68 10.34 -12.66
N ASP A 440 13.16 11.09 -13.63
CA ASP A 440 12.30 10.67 -14.74
C ASP A 440 13.07 10.42 -16.05
N GLU A 441 14.39 10.54 -16.03
CA GLU A 441 15.28 10.28 -17.18
C GLU A 441 16.26 9.15 -16.89
N MET A 442 16.48 8.29 -17.89
CA MET A 442 17.50 7.25 -17.84
C MET A 442 18.84 7.76 -18.39
N PRO A 443 19.99 7.33 -17.85
CA PRO A 443 21.30 7.69 -18.39
C PRO A 443 21.44 7.28 -19.88
N PRO A 444 22.11 8.10 -20.71
CA PRO A 444 22.31 7.78 -22.12
C PRO A 444 23.16 6.51 -22.29
N GLY A 445 22.83 5.71 -23.30
CA GLY A 445 23.53 4.46 -23.63
C GLY A 445 23.01 3.21 -22.94
N ARG A 446 21.97 3.30 -22.10
CA ARG A 446 21.31 2.13 -21.53
C ARG A 446 20.25 1.57 -22.48
N LEU A 447 20.40 0.30 -22.84
CA LEU A 447 19.44 -0.41 -23.68
C LEU A 447 18.28 -0.99 -22.84
N PRO A 448 17.04 -0.94 -23.35
CA PRO A 448 15.89 -1.54 -22.67
C PRO A 448 16.03 -3.07 -22.62
N ILE A 449 15.63 -3.66 -21.50
CA ILE A 449 15.73 -5.10 -21.27
C ILE A 449 14.56 -5.78 -21.98
N ARG A 450 14.87 -6.72 -22.88
CA ARG A 450 13.85 -7.47 -23.61
C ARG A 450 13.22 -8.51 -22.68
N THR A 451 11.92 -8.39 -22.43
CA THR A 451 11.19 -9.33 -21.56
C THR A 451 10.53 -10.41 -22.43
N ARG A 452 10.65 -11.68 -22.05
CA ARG A 452 10.05 -12.83 -22.74
C ARG A 452 9.29 -13.70 -21.73
N LEU A 453 8.08 -14.12 -22.10
CA LEU A 453 7.25 -15.02 -21.31
C LEU A 453 7.27 -16.42 -21.91
N PHE A 454 7.50 -17.44 -21.09
CA PHE A 454 7.45 -18.84 -21.49
C PHE A 454 6.69 -19.67 -20.45
N SER A 455 5.90 -20.64 -20.91
CA SER A 455 5.36 -21.66 -20.03
C SER A 455 6.47 -22.60 -19.58
N ASP A 456 6.34 -23.18 -18.39
CA ASP A 456 7.29 -24.14 -17.83
C ASP A 456 7.55 -25.35 -18.74
N SER A 457 6.58 -25.72 -19.59
CA SER A 457 6.76 -26.75 -20.63
C SER A 457 7.86 -26.44 -21.66
N ARG A 458 8.34 -25.19 -21.74
CA ARG A 458 9.46 -24.77 -22.60
C ARG A 458 10.76 -24.54 -21.82
N ARG A 459 10.86 -25.03 -20.59
CA ARG A 459 12.04 -24.90 -19.73
C ARG A 459 13.34 -25.34 -20.42
N GLU A 460 13.32 -26.45 -21.15
CA GLU A 460 14.49 -26.94 -21.90
C GLU A 460 15.03 -25.90 -22.92
N GLN A 461 14.15 -25.13 -23.57
CA GLN A 461 14.55 -24.07 -24.50
C GLN A 461 15.24 -22.91 -23.76
N VAL A 462 14.80 -22.61 -22.55
CA VAL A 462 15.43 -21.58 -21.70
C VAL A 462 16.81 -22.03 -21.23
N ILE A 463 16.97 -23.31 -20.87
CA ILE A 463 18.27 -23.87 -20.48
C ILE A 463 19.24 -23.88 -21.66
N ALA A 464 18.78 -24.20 -22.87
CA ALA A 464 19.58 -24.05 -24.08
C ALA A 464 20.01 -22.59 -24.32
N ALA A 465 19.12 -21.61 -24.06
CA ALA A 465 19.45 -20.19 -24.16
C ALA A 465 20.50 -19.76 -23.12
N VAL A 466 20.42 -20.26 -21.88
CA VAL A 466 21.45 -20.04 -20.84
C VAL A 466 22.80 -20.54 -21.33
N ARG A 467 22.86 -21.77 -21.88
CA ARG A 467 24.09 -22.35 -22.44
C ARG A 467 24.69 -21.47 -23.53
N ALA A 468 23.87 -20.96 -24.45
CA ALA A 468 24.32 -20.10 -25.53
C ALA A 468 24.86 -18.74 -25.03
N VAL A 469 24.20 -18.14 -24.03
CA VAL A 469 24.66 -16.87 -23.42
C VAL A 469 26.02 -17.06 -22.73
N VAL A 470 26.18 -18.14 -21.97
CA VAL A 470 27.43 -18.44 -21.26
C VAL A 470 28.55 -18.81 -22.23
N ALA A 471 28.26 -19.55 -23.30
CA ALA A 471 29.24 -19.82 -24.36
C ALA A 471 29.77 -18.54 -25.03
N GLY A 472 28.98 -17.46 -25.02
CA GLY A 472 29.41 -16.11 -25.43
C GLY A 472 30.25 -15.35 -24.39
N GLY A 473 30.69 -16.00 -23.30
CA GLY A 473 31.50 -15.40 -22.23
C GLY A 473 30.69 -14.54 -21.23
N ARG A 474 29.37 -14.67 -21.23
CA ARG A 474 28.46 -13.90 -20.36
C ARG A 474 27.96 -14.75 -19.20
N GLN A 475 27.26 -14.12 -18.27
CA GLN A 475 26.71 -14.79 -17.09
C GLN A 475 25.19 -14.68 -17.02
N ALA A 476 24.57 -15.60 -16.28
CA ALA A 476 23.12 -15.65 -16.11
C ALA A 476 22.69 -15.74 -14.65
N TYR A 477 21.57 -15.11 -14.33
CA TYR A 477 20.85 -15.30 -13.06
C TYR A 477 19.69 -16.28 -13.27
N TRP A 478 19.48 -17.18 -12.31
CA TRP A 478 18.31 -18.05 -12.23
C TRP A 478 17.64 -17.87 -10.87
N VAL A 479 16.45 -17.28 -10.84
CA VAL A 479 15.76 -16.89 -9.60
C VAL A 479 14.57 -17.80 -9.33
N CYS A 480 14.56 -18.42 -8.15
CA CYS A 480 13.47 -19.26 -7.68
C CYS A 480 12.53 -18.48 -6.73
N PRO A 481 11.21 -18.73 -6.77
CA PRO A 481 10.22 -18.03 -5.94
C PRO A 481 10.36 -18.33 -4.45
N LEU A 482 9.83 -17.41 -3.63
CA LEU A 482 9.50 -17.72 -2.23
C LEU A 482 8.22 -18.58 -2.19
N VAL A 483 8.22 -19.60 -1.35
CA VAL A 483 7.00 -20.36 -1.02
C VAL A 483 6.54 -19.92 0.36
N GLU A 484 5.40 -19.23 0.43
CA GLU A 484 4.89 -18.57 1.65
C GLU A 484 4.65 -19.53 2.84
N GLU A 485 4.63 -20.85 2.60
CA GLU A 485 4.23 -21.84 3.60
C GLU A 485 5.40 -22.38 4.46
N SER A 486 6.67 -22.32 4.02
CA SER A 486 7.81 -22.54 4.93
C SER A 486 9.19 -22.20 4.33
N ALA A 487 10.05 -21.57 5.13
CA ALA A 487 11.45 -21.34 4.80
C ALA A 487 12.29 -22.63 4.60
N LYS A 488 11.76 -23.81 4.94
CA LYS A 488 12.41 -25.11 4.64
C LYS A 488 12.15 -25.53 3.19
N LEU A 489 10.94 -25.28 2.67
CA LEU A 489 10.56 -25.58 1.28
C LEU A 489 11.31 -24.67 0.30
N GLU A 490 11.56 -23.41 0.67
CA GLU A 490 12.38 -22.46 -0.12
C GLU A 490 13.78 -22.97 -0.41
N LEU A 491 14.47 -23.46 0.62
CA LEU A 491 15.83 -23.99 0.50
C LEU A 491 15.86 -25.22 -0.39
N GLN A 492 14.86 -26.10 -0.24
CA GLN A 492 14.77 -27.33 -0.99
C GLN A 492 14.56 -27.06 -2.49
N ALA A 493 13.65 -26.15 -2.86
CA ALA A 493 13.44 -25.78 -4.27
C ALA A 493 14.70 -25.21 -4.93
N ALA A 494 15.40 -24.29 -4.25
CA ALA A 494 16.64 -23.71 -4.81
C ALA A 494 17.78 -24.73 -4.93
N LEU A 495 17.90 -25.66 -3.97
CA LEU A 495 18.87 -26.76 -4.02
C LEU A 495 18.54 -27.75 -5.13
N GLU A 496 17.28 -28.13 -5.29
CA GLU A 496 16.80 -29.03 -6.34
C GLU A 496 17.03 -28.41 -7.73
N THR A 497 16.66 -27.14 -7.92
CA THR A 497 16.94 -26.43 -9.18
C THR A 497 18.44 -26.31 -9.45
N CYS A 498 19.27 -26.03 -8.43
CA CYS A 498 20.72 -26.00 -8.59
C CYS A 498 21.27 -27.36 -8.99
N ALA A 499 20.82 -28.44 -8.35
CA ALA A 499 21.26 -29.80 -8.68
C ALA A 499 20.84 -30.21 -10.10
N ALA A 500 19.60 -29.90 -10.49
CA ALA A 500 19.08 -30.17 -11.82
C ALA A 500 19.86 -29.40 -12.90
N LEU A 501 20.07 -28.10 -12.72
CA LEU A 501 20.85 -27.29 -13.65
C LEU A 501 22.30 -27.77 -13.74
N SER A 502 22.91 -28.20 -12.63
CA SER A 502 24.28 -28.74 -12.64
C SER A 502 24.36 -30.07 -13.41
N ALA A 503 23.31 -30.89 -13.38
CA ALA A 503 23.23 -32.11 -14.17
C ALA A 503 23.00 -31.83 -15.67
N GLU A 504 22.19 -30.82 -16.01
CA GLU A 504 21.87 -30.46 -17.40
C GLU A 504 22.92 -29.58 -18.09
N LEU A 505 23.73 -28.86 -17.30
CA LEU A 505 24.79 -27.96 -17.75
C LEU A 505 26.13 -28.33 -17.10
N PRO A 506 26.65 -29.56 -17.31
CA PRO A 506 27.85 -30.05 -16.63
C PRO A 506 29.13 -29.25 -16.97
N ASP A 507 29.13 -28.56 -18.11
CA ASP A 507 30.25 -27.74 -18.58
C ASP A 507 30.28 -26.34 -17.94
N LEU A 508 29.25 -25.96 -17.16
CA LEU A 508 29.11 -24.62 -16.58
C LEU A 508 29.31 -24.64 -15.07
N ARG A 509 29.89 -23.56 -14.53
CA ARG A 509 30.08 -23.39 -13.09
C ARG A 509 28.82 -22.77 -12.50
N ILE A 510 28.04 -23.58 -11.78
CA ILE A 510 26.79 -23.14 -11.17
C ILE A 510 27.00 -22.83 -9.69
N GLY A 511 26.57 -21.65 -9.27
CA GLY A 511 26.60 -21.20 -7.88
C GLY A 511 25.19 -21.12 -7.30
N LEU A 512 25.09 -21.24 -5.97
CA LEU A 512 23.82 -21.12 -5.24
C LEU A 512 23.93 -20.06 -4.15
N VAL A 513 22.96 -19.15 -4.09
CA VAL A 513 22.82 -18.16 -3.00
C VAL A 513 21.40 -18.15 -2.46
N HIS A 514 21.26 -18.40 -1.16
CA HIS A 514 19.95 -18.40 -0.49
C HIS A 514 19.98 -17.71 0.88
N GLY A 515 18.81 -17.39 1.42
CA GLY A 515 18.64 -16.59 2.65
C GLY A 515 19.34 -17.16 3.89
N ARG A 516 19.49 -18.48 3.98
CA ARG A 516 20.12 -19.18 5.11
C ARG A 516 21.65 -19.28 5.11
N LEU A 517 22.33 -18.94 4.01
CA LEU A 517 23.80 -18.94 3.99
C LEU A 517 24.34 -17.92 5.00
N ARG A 518 25.49 -18.22 5.61
CA ARG A 518 26.17 -17.26 6.49
C ARG A 518 26.62 -16.04 5.66
N GLY A 519 26.76 -14.88 6.30
CA GLY A 519 27.13 -13.63 5.61
C GLY A 519 28.41 -13.79 4.78
N ASP A 520 29.44 -14.38 5.37
CA ASP A 520 30.74 -14.62 4.74
C ASP A 520 30.64 -15.57 3.53
N GLU A 521 29.80 -16.61 3.61
CA GLU A 521 29.57 -17.56 2.51
C GLU A 521 28.84 -16.89 1.34
N LYS A 522 27.81 -16.07 1.63
CA LYS A 522 27.13 -15.29 0.60
C LYS A 522 28.09 -14.34 -0.10
N ALA A 523 28.90 -13.61 0.67
CA ALA A 523 29.88 -12.68 0.13
C ALA A 523 30.89 -13.40 -0.77
N ALA A 524 31.38 -14.57 -0.36
CA ALA A 524 32.32 -15.37 -1.16
C ALA A 524 31.71 -15.84 -2.49
N VAL A 525 30.48 -16.37 -2.48
CA VAL A 525 29.79 -16.81 -3.71
C VAL A 525 29.51 -15.62 -4.63
N MET A 526 29.07 -14.49 -4.08
CA MET A 526 28.83 -13.28 -4.88
C MET A 526 30.13 -12.71 -5.45
N ALA A 527 31.22 -12.70 -4.70
CA ALA A 527 32.52 -12.27 -5.18
C ALA A 527 33.02 -13.17 -6.32
N ALA A 528 32.85 -14.49 -6.19
CA ALA A 528 33.16 -15.44 -7.26
C ALA A 528 32.31 -15.20 -8.50
N PHE A 529 31.02 -14.89 -8.36
CA PHE A 529 30.16 -14.55 -9.49
C PHE A 529 30.59 -13.22 -10.14
N VAL A 530 30.87 -12.16 -9.37
CA VAL A 530 31.36 -10.88 -9.92
C VAL A 530 32.68 -11.06 -10.69
N ALA A 531 33.57 -11.92 -10.19
CA ALA A 531 34.87 -12.20 -10.81
C ALA A 531 34.80 -13.13 -12.04
N GLY A 532 33.61 -13.62 -12.41
CA GLY A 532 33.45 -14.58 -13.51
C GLY A 532 33.91 -16.00 -13.16
N GLY A 533 34.02 -16.32 -11.87
CA GLY A 533 34.29 -17.66 -11.35
C GLY A 533 33.07 -18.60 -11.36
N ILE A 534 31.87 -18.04 -11.49
CA ILE A 534 30.58 -18.74 -11.58
C ILE A 534 29.86 -18.22 -12.83
N ASP A 535 29.35 -19.10 -13.66
CA ASP A 535 28.69 -18.75 -14.92
C ASP A 535 27.18 -18.51 -14.74
N VAL A 536 26.54 -19.34 -13.92
CA VAL A 536 25.11 -19.27 -13.61
C VAL A 536 24.91 -19.18 -12.11
N LEU A 537 24.22 -18.15 -11.64
CA LEU A 537 23.90 -17.97 -10.23
C LEU A 537 22.44 -18.31 -9.98
N VAL A 538 22.20 -19.45 -9.32
CA VAL A 538 20.90 -19.84 -8.79
C VAL A 538 20.67 -19.12 -7.47
N ALA A 539 19.53 -18.45 -7.33
CA ALA A 539 19.23 -17.78 -6.08
C ALA A 539 17.75 -17.67 -5.77
N THR A 540 17.46 -17.43 -4.50
CA THR A 540 16.14 -16.97 -4.07
C THR A 540 16.04 -15.45 -4.13
N THR A 541 14.97 -14.89 -3.57
CA THR A 541 14.72 -13.43 -3.46
C THR A 541 15.78 -12.63 -2.72
N VAL A 542 16.85 -13.25 -2.21
CA VAL A 542 18.00 -12.53 -1.65
C VAL A 542 18.66 -11.60 -2.69
N ILE A 543 18.58 -11.91 -3.99
CA ILE A 543 19.10 -11.05 -5.07
C ILE A 543 18.25 -9.79 -5.30
N GLU A 544 17.03 -9.72 -4.75
CA GLU A 544 16.23 -8.48 -4.76
C GLU A 544 17.05 -7.31 -4.23
N VAL A 545 17.96 -7.56 -3.26
CA VAL A 545 18.77 -6.54 -2.60
C VAL A 545 20.28 -6.81 -2.78
N GLY A 546 20.76 -6.62 -4.02
CA GLY A 546 22.05 -5.99 -4.25
C GLY A 546 23.24 -6.91 -4.52
N VAL A 547 23.47 -7.23 -5.80
CA VAL A 547 24.77 -7.15 -6.48
C VAL A 547 24.51 -6.90 -7.97
N ASP A 548 25.09 -5.84 -8.54
CA ASP A 548 25.02 -5.57 -9.98
C ASP A 548 26.24 -6.18 -10.67
N VAL A 549 26.04 -7.12 -11.60
CA VAL A 549 27.13 -7.73 -12.39
C VAL A 549 27.03 -7.27 -13.84
N ALA A 550 28.02 -6.49 -14.29
CA ALA A 550 28.01 -5.91 -15.63
C ALA A 550 28.02 -6.96 -16.75
N ASN A 551 28.64 -8.12 -16.50
CA ASN A 551 28.73 -9.23 -17.45
C ASN A 551 27.50 -10.17 -17.45
N ALA A 552 26.54 -9.95 -16.54
CA ALA A 552 25.31 -10.73 -16.49
C ALA A 552 24.25 -10.12 -17.43
N THR A 553 23.94 -10.84 -18.51
CA THR A 553 23.04 -10.36 -19.58
C THR A 553 21.70 -11.11 -19.61
N LEU A 554 21.59 -12.25 -18.93
CA LEU A 554 20.37 -13.05 -18.88
C LEU A 554 19.83 -13.18 -17.45
N MET A 555 18.54 -12.88 -17.27
CA MET A 555 17.79 -13.08 -16.03
C MET A 555 16.67 -14.08 -16.29
N VAL A 556 16.67 -15.23 -15.61
CA VAL A 556 15.60 -16.22 -15.66
C VAL A 556 14.87 -16.20 -14.32
N ILE A 557 13.55 -15.99 -14.33
CA ILE A 557 12.70 -15.99 -13.14
C ILE A 557 11.74 -17.17 -13.26
N GLU A 558 11.89 -18.15 -12.38
CA GLU A 558 11.06 -19.34 -12.28
C GLU A 558 9.77 -19.04 -11.52
N HIS A 559 8.63 -19.62 -11.92
CA HIS A 559 7.31 -19.36 -11.32
C HIS A 559 7.00 -17.87 -11.15
N ALA A 560 7.21 -17.07 -12.20
CA ALA A 560 7.03 -15.64 -12.20
C ALA A 560 5.61 -15.21 -11.74
N GLU A 561 4.60 -16.08 -11.88
CA GLU A 561 3.22 -15.85 -11.40
C GLU A 561 3.11 -15.66 -9.88
N ARG A 562 4.09 -16.15 -9.11
CA ARG A 562 4.12 -16.07 -7.65
C ARG A 562 4.72 -14.77 -7.12
N PHE A 563 5.39 -14.01 -7.98
CA PHE A 563 6.03 -12.76 -7.57
C PHE A 563 5.07 -11.57 -7.65
N GLY A 564 5.32 -10.58 -6.79
CA GLY A 564 4.75 -9.25 -6.93
C GLY A 564 5.31 -8.52 -8.14
N LEU A 565 4.53 -7.60 -8.73
CA LEU A 565 4.94 -6.88 -9.94
C LEU A 565 6.19 -6.01 -9.70
N SER A 566 6.26 -5.37 -8.54
CA SER A 566 7.43 -4.60 -8.07
C SER A 566 8.69 -5.47 -7.91
N GLN A 567 8.57 -6.70 -7.41
CA GLN A 567 9.70 -7.65 -7.29
C GLN A 567 10.20 -8.08 -8.68
N LEU A 568 9.29 -8.41 -9.60
CA LEU A 568 9.64 -8.75 -10.98
C LEU A 568 10.40 -7.61 -11.66
N HIS A 569 9.96 -6.36 -11.46
CA HIS A 569 10.66 -5.19 -11.99
C HIS A 569 12.05 -4.99 -11.40
N GLN A 570 12.20 -5.16 -10.09
CA GLN A 570 13.52 -5.09 -9.42
C GLN A 570 14.47 -6.16 -9.94
N LEU A 571 14.02 -7.41 -10.04
CA LEU A 571 14.80 -8.54 -10.56
C LEU A 571 15.17 -8.30 -12.03
N ARG A 572 14.22 -7.87 -12.87
CA ARG A 572 14.49 -7.49 -14.27
C ARG A 572 15.59 -6.43 -14.35
N GLY A 573 15.55 -5.42 -13.48
CA GLY A 573 16.53 -4.32 -13.46
C GLY A 573 17.94 -4.71 -13.00
N ARG A 574 18.18 -5.96 -12.57
CA ARG A 574 19.52 -6.45 -12.18
C ARG A 574 20.41 -6.83 -13.36
N VAL A 575 19.84 -7.05 -14.54
CA VAL A 575 20.59 -7.21 -15.80
C VAL A 575 20.55 -5.92 -16.63
N GLY A 576 21.34 -5.82 -17.70
CA GLY A 576 21.39 -4.60 -18.53
C GLY A 576 22.20 -3.47 -17.90
N ARG A 577 23.26 -3.82 -17.17
CA ARG A 577 24.26 -2.88 -16.62
C ARG A 577 25.45 -2.64 -17.54
N GLY A 578 25.72 -3.58 -18.45
CA GLY A 578 26.74 -3.47 -19.49
C GLY A 578 26.25 -2.78 -20.75
N ARG A 579 27.07 -2.82 -21.80
CA ARG A 579 26.73 -2.31 -23.15
C ARG A 579 25.95 -3.32 -23.99
N ASP A 580 25.88 -4.57 -23.52
CA ASP A 580 25.29 -5.68 -24.26
C ASP A 580 23.77 -5.78 -24.07
N ASP A 581 23.10 -6.28 -25.10
CA ASP A 581 21.67 -6.59 -25.06
C ASP A 581 21.37 -7.58 -23.93
N SER A 582 20.43 -7.20 -23.05
CA SER A 582 20.03 -8.02 -21.91
C SER A 582 18.60 -8.51 -22.04
N VAL A 583 18.36 -9.74 -21.57
CA VAL A 583 17.08 -10.44 -21.71
C VAL A 583 16.60 -10.89 -20.32
N CYS A 584 15.31 -10.67 -20.05
CA CYS A 584 14.63 -11.20 -18.88
C CYS A 584 13.58 -12.22 -19.33
N VAL A 585 13.73 -13.45 -18.87
CA VAL A 585 12.86 -14.59 -19.14
C VAL A 585 11.99 -14.84 -17.91
N LEU A 586 10.69 -14.83 -18.11
CA LEU A 586 9.68 -15.10 -17.10
C LEU A 586 9.06 -16.47 -17.40
N LEU A 587 9.41 -17.48 -16.61
CA LEU A 587 8.82 -18.82 -16.66
C LEU A 587 7.57 -18.85 -15.79
N TYR A 588 6.45 -19.33 -16.32
CA TYR A 588 5.20 -19.46 -15.56
C TYR A 588 4.57 -20.84 -15.66
N GLN A 589 3.85 -21.24 -14.60
CA GLN A 589 3.11 -22.50 -14.56
C GLN A 589 1.60 -22.28 -14.76
N GLN A 590 0.93 -23.23 -15.42
CA GLN A 590 -0.54 -23.24 -15.57
C GLN A 590 -1.19 -24.11 -14.50
N PRO A 591 -2.43 -23.81 -14.06
CA PRO A 591 -3.29 -22.70 -14.49
C PRO A 591 -2.97 -21.36 -13.80
N LEU A 592 -3.13 -20.25 -14.53
CA LEU A 592 -2.93 -18.90 -14.00
C LEU A 592 -4.24 -18.31 -13.46
N SER A 593 -4.18 -17.66 -12.29
CA SER A 593 -5.28 -16.82 -11.82
C SER A 593 -5.44 -15.57 -12.70
N PRO A 594 -6.64 -14.93 -12.74
CA PRO A 594 -6.83 -13.68 -13.48
C PRO A 594 -5.85 -12.57 -13.06
N THR A 595 -5.55 -12.48 -11.77
CA THR A 595 -4.60 -11.52 -11.20
C THR A 595 -3.16 -11.81 -11.62
N ALA A 596 -2.72 -13.07 -11.57
CA ALA A 596 -1.38 -13.46 -12.02
C ALA A 596 -1.20 -13.19 -13.51
N ARG A 597 -2.21 -13.50 -14.34
CA ARG A 597 -2.20 -13.21 -15.77
C ARG A 597 -2.07 -11.72 -16.05
N ALA A 598 -2.81 -10.88 -15.31
CA ALA A 598 -2.70 -9.43 -15.44
C ALA A 598 -1.29 -8.92 -15.10
N ARG A 599 -0.70 -9.37 -13.98
CA ARG A 599 0.67 -8.99 -13.57
C ARG A 599 1.71 -9.35 -14.64
N LEU A 600 1.69 -10.60 -15.11
CA LEU A 600 2.63 -11.08 -16.14
C LEU A 600 2.49 -10.29 -17.45
N LYS A 601 1.26 -9.93 -17.83
CA LYS A 601 1.00 -9.07 -18.99
C LYS A 601 1.62 -7.68 -18.81
N ILE A 602 1.40 -7.05 -17.66
CA ILE A 602 1.89 -5.69 -17.38
C ILE A 602 3.42 -5.62 -17.44
N ILE A 603 4.14 -6.54 -16.77
CA ILE A 603 5.61 -6.53 -16.77
C ILE A 603 6.20 -6.85 -18.14
N PHE A 604 5.47 -7.59 -18.97
CA PHE A 604 5.88 -7.90 -20.35
C PHE A 604 5.69 -6.70 -21.29
N GLU A 605 4.57 -5.98 -21.16
CA GLU A 605 4.23 -4.86 -22.04
C GLU A 605 4.95 -3.55 -21.65
N ASN A 606 5.30 -3.37 -20.37
CA ASN A 606 5.84 -2.11 -19.86
C ASN A 606 7.29 -2.26 -19.42
N THR A 607 8.14 -1.32 -19.83
CA THR A 607 9.52 -1.18 -19.35
C THR A 607 9.67 -0.11 -18.28
N ASP A 608 8.78 0.89 -18.27
CA ASP A 608 8.80 2.00 -17.32
C ASP A 608 8.37 1.56 -15.91
N GLY A 609 9.28 1.71 -14.94
CA GLY A 609 9.02 1.40 -13.53
C GLY A 609 7.88 2.22 -12.90
N PHE A 610 7.62 3.45 -13.36
CA PHE A 610 6.52 4.27 -12.84
C PHE A 610 5.16 3.72 -13.28
N GLU A 611 5.04 3.34 -14.55
CA GLU A 611 3.82 2.73 -15.08
C GLU A 611 3.55 1.38 -14.40
N ILE A 612 4.60 0.56 -14.24
CA ILE A 612 4.51 -0.72 -13.53
C ILE A 612 4.03 -0.51 -12.09
N ALA A 613 4.56 0.48 -11.37
CA ALA A 613 4.15 0.75 -10.00
C ALA A 613 2.69 1.23 -9.89
N ARG A 614 2.22 2.01 -10.86
CA ARG A 614 0.80 2.42 -10.97
C ARG A 614 -0.11 1.20 -11.15
N GLN A 615 0.26 0.31 -12.06
CA GLN A 615 -0.50 -0.91 -12.31
C GLN A 615 -0.43 -1.90 -11.13
N ASP A 616 0.71 -2.00 -10.42
CA ASP A 616 0.84 -2.81 -9.18
C ASP A 616 -0.14 -2.32 -8.11
N LEU A 617 -0.24 -0.99 -7.95
CA LEU A 617 -1.20 -0.37 -7.04
C LEU A 617 -2.64 -0.71 -7.43
N HIS A 618 -2.99 -0.58 -8.71
CA HIS A 618 -4.34 -0.87 -9.18
C HIS A 618 -4.74 -2.32 -8.91
N LEU A 619 -3.80 -3.26 -9.05
CA LEU A 619 -4.04 -4.69 -8.81
C LEU A 619 -4.10 -5.07 -7.32
N ARG A 620 -3.32 -4.41 -6.45
CA ARG A 620 -3.26 -4.72 -5.00
C ARG A 620 -4.24 -3.92 -4.16
N GLY A 621 -4.61 -2.74 -4.63
CA GLY A 621 -5.25 -1.70 -3.83
C GLY A 621 -4.26 -1.01 -2.87
N PRO A 622 -4.56 0.21 -2.42
CA PRO A 622 -3.65 1.04 -1.62
C PRO A 622 -3.36 0.50 -0.20
N GLY A 623 -4.14 -0.45 0.30
CA GLY A 623 -4.02 -0.95 1.68
C GLY A 623 -2.82 -1.86 1.96
N GLU A 624 -2.23 -2.50 0.95
CA GLU A 624 -1.15 -3.49 1.13
C GLU A 624 0.25 -2.84 1.20
N PHE A 625 0.48 -1.80 0.37
CA PHE A 625 1.75 -1.04 0.33
C PHE A 625 2.08 -0.36 1.67
N VAL A 626 1.05 -0.07 2.46
CA VAL A 626 1.13 0.75 3.66
C VAL A 626 1.49 -0.09 4.90
N GLY A 627 1.51 -1.42 4.80
CA GLY A 627 1.79 -2.30 5.93
C GLY A 627 0.82 -1.96 7.07
N SER A 628 -0.43 -2.40 6.93
CA SER A 628 -1.68 -2.04 7.64
C SER A 628 -1.68 -1.91 9.19
N ARG A 629 -0.52 -1.91 9.86
CA ARG A 629 -0.33 -1.63 11.29
C ARG A 629 0.83 -0.67 11.64
N GLN A 630 1.69 -0.27 10.69
CA GLN A 630 2.97 0.37 11.02
C GLN A 630 3.04 1.89 10.83
N SER A 631 2.25 2.49 9.95
CA SER A 631 2.46 3.89 9.54
C SER A 631 1.73 4.95 10.35
N GLY A 632 0.76 4.59 11.21
CA GLY A 632 0.01 5.55 12.04
C GLY A 632 -0.85 6.57 11.26
N VAL A 633 -0.76 6.60 9.93
CA VAL A 633 -1.57 7.44 9.05
C VAL A 633 -2.95 6.79 8.89
N PRO A 634 -4.06 7.52 9.14
CA PRO A 634 -5.40 7.03 8.85
C PRO A 634 -5.53 6.72 7.36
N MET A 635 -5.86 5.47 7.01
CA MET A 635 -6.22 5.13 5.63
C MET A 635 -7.48 5.91 5.23
N LEU A 636 -7.47 6.41 3.99
CA LEU A 636 -8.68 6.89 3.32
C LEU A 636 -9.71 5.75 3.30
N ARG A 637 -10.90 6.00 3.85
CA ARG A 637 -12.01 5.04 3.93
C ARG A 637 -12.87 5.09 2.67
N TYR A 638 -12.97 6.26 2.04
CA TYR A 638 -13.93 6.52 0.97
C TYR A 638 -13.30 7.06 -0.31
N ALA A 639 -12.35 7.99 -0.19
CA ALA A 639 -11.67 8.60 -1.33
C ALA A 639 -10.68 7.64 -1.99
N ASP A 640 -10.64 7.69 -3.32
CA ASP A 640 -9.65 7.01 -4.14
C ASP A 640 -8.73 8.05 -4.79
N LEU A 641 -7.42 7.94 -4.55
CA LEU A 641 -6.47 8.96 -5.00
C LEU A 641 -6.31 9.04 -6.51
N GLU A 642 -6.66 7.98 -7.25
CA GLU A 642 -6.59 7.98 -8.71
C GLU A 642 -7.91 8.48 -9.31
N GLY A 643 -9.03 7.92 -8.85
CA GLY A 643 -10.37 8.27 -9.32
C GLY A 643 -10.82 9.68 -8.90
N ASP A 644 -10.28 10.20 -7.79
CA ASP A 644 -10.64 11.51 -7.22
C ASP A 644 -9.47 12.51 -7.28
N ALA A 645 -8.59 12.41 -8.29
CA ALA A 645 -7.39 13.26 -8.43
C ALA A 645 -7.71 14.78 -8.43
N ASP A 646 -8.83 15.16 -9.03
CA ASP A 646 -9.34 16.55 -9.02
C ASP A 646 -9.65 17.04 -7.60
N LEU A 647 -10.22 16.18 -6.74
CA LEU A 647 -10.46 16.49 -5.33
C LEU A 647 -9.16 16.59 -4.53
N VAL A 648 -8.15 15.79 -4.87
CA VAL A 648 -6.84 15.82 -4.20
C VAL A 648 -6.16 17.18 -4.40
N GLU A 649 -6.10 17.67 -5.63
CA GLU A 649 -5.49 18.98 -5.94
C GLU A 649 -6.22 20.11 -5.23
N LEU A 650 -7.55 20.05 -5.24
CA LEU A 650 -8.42 21.03 -4.60
C LEU A 650 -8.29 21.01 -3.07
N ALA A 651 -8.16 19.82 -2.47
CA ALA A 651 -7.92 19.65 -1.03
C ALA A 651 -6.53 20.16 -0.62
N GLN A 652 -5.50 19.96 -1.45
CA GLN A 652 -4.16 20.48 -1.21
C GLN A 652 -4.15 22.01 -1.20
N ALA A 653 -4.73 22.64 -2.22
CA ALA A 653 -4.80 24.09 -2.33
C ALA A 653 -5.56 24.69 -1.14
N LEU A 654 -6.71 24.12 -0.78
CA LEU A 654 -7.49 24.59 0.35
C LEU A 654 -6.77 24.36 1.68
N ALA A 655 -6.09 23.23 1.89
CA ALA A 655 -5.36 22.97 3.13
C ALA A 655 -4.27 24.02 3.40
N VAL A 656 -3.54 24.45 2.37
CA VAL A 656 -2.54 25.52 2.48
C VAL A 656 -3.20 26.85 2.85
N HIS A 657 -4.30 27.19 2.17
CA HIS A 657 -5.04 28.42 2.44
C HIS A 657 -5.63 28.44 3.85
N LEU A 658 -6.37 27.40 4.24
CA LEU A 658 -7.09 27.29 5.50
C LEU A 658 -6.15 27.33 6.71
N LEU A 659 -4.99 26.68 6.64
CA LEU A 659 -4.00 26.74 7.72
C LEU A 659 -3.38 28.13 7.92
N HIS A 660 -3.45 28.99 6.91
CA HIS A 660 -2.98 30.37 6.98
C HIS A 660 -4.10 31.33 7.42
N THR A 661 -5.29 31.22 6.84
CA THR A 661 -6.40 32.18 7.04
C THR A 661 -7.30 31.82 8.22
N ASP A 662 -7.60 30.55 8.45
CA ASP A 662 -8.42 30.07 9.57
C ASP A 662 -7.91 28.75 10.19
N PRO A 663 -6.87 28.83 11.06
CA PRO A 663 -6.35 27.66 11.76
C PRO A 663 -7.36 26.96 12.68
N MET A 664 -8.42 27.65 13.11
CA MET A 664 -9.43 27.07 13.99
C MET A 664 -10.40 26.20 13.20
N CYS A 665 -10.82 26.64 12.01
CA CYS A 665 -11.56 25.80 11.08
C CYS A 665 -10.78 24.53 10.73
N ALA A 666 -9.48 24.66 10.40
CA ALA A 666 -8.61 23.51 10.13
C ALA A 666 -8.58 22.49 11.29
N ARG A 667 -8.51 22.96 12.55
CA ARG A 667 -8.55 22.09 13.72
C ARG A 667 -9.90 21.41 13.92
N ARG A 668 -11.02 22.11 13.68
CA ARG A 668 -12.37 21.51 13.75
C ARG A 668 -12.53 20.41 12.70
N HIS A 669 -12.08 20.66 11.47
CA HIS A 669 -12.11 19.68 10.37
C HIS A 669 -11.31 18.42 10.71
N LEU A 670 -10.07 18.60 11.19
CA LEU A 670 -9.22 17.49 11.65
C LEU A 670 -9.84 16.73 12.82
N ARG A 671 -10.43 17.42 13.80
CA ARG A 671 -11.09 16.78 14.94
C ARG A 671 -12.26 15.90 14.49
N ARG A 672 -13.09 16.38 13.56
CA ARG A 672 -14.22 15.63 13.01
C ARG A 672 -13.75 14.31 12.39
N TRP A 673 -12.75 14.36 11.51
CA TRP A 673 -12.30 13.20 10.73
C TRP A 673 -11.30 12.28 11.44
N LEU A 674 -10.30 12.85 12.12
CA LEU A 674 -9.17 12.11 12.69
C LEU A 674 -9.20 12.04 14.21
N GLY A 675 -9.87 13.00 14.87
CA GLY A 675 -9.89 13.09 16.33
C GLY A 675 -8.51 13.23 16.93
N ASN A 676 -8.26 12.48 18.00
CA ASN A 676 -6.97 12.48 18.69
C ASN A 676 -5.91 11.62 17.98
N ARG A 677 -6.25 10.95 16.86
CA ARG A 677 -5.26 10.20 16.07
C ARG A 677 -4.19 11.11 15.45
N GLU A 678 -4.38 12.42 15.50
CA GLU A 678 -3.35 13.41 15.17
C GLU A 678 -2.07 13.25 16.02
N GLU A 679 -2.18 12.78 17.27
CA GLU A 679 -1.01 12.61 18.14
C GLU A 679 -0.13 11.43 17.72
N LEU A 680 -0.69 10.43 17.02
CA LEU A 680 0.08 9.31 16.46
C LEU A 680 0.99 9.76 15.30
N LEU A 681 0.68 10.88 14.64
CA LEU A 681 1.49 11.47 13.57
C LEU A 681 2.60 12.40 14.08
N LYS A 682 2.58 12.74 15.38
CA LYS A 682 3.65 13.53 16.02
C LYS A 682 4.81 12.66 16.51
N ALA A 683 4.56 11.37 16.76
CA ALA A 683 5.57 10.37 17.04
C ALA A 683 6.31 10.01 15.76
#